data_AF-A0A538LKD2-F1
#
_entry.id   AF-A0A538LKD2-F1
#
_cell.length_a   1.000
_cell.length_b   1.000
_cell.length_c   1.000
_cell.angle_alpha   90.00
_cell.angle_beta   90.00
_cell.angle_gamma   90.00
#
_symmetry.space_group_name_H-M   'P 1'
#
loop_
_entity.id
_entity.type
_entity.pdbx_description
1 polymer ?
#
loop_
_entity_poly.entity_id
_entity_poly.type
_entity_poly.pdbx_seq_one_letter_code
_entity_poly.pdbx_strand_id
1 'polypeptide(L)'
;MKVSYFSPLPPSTSGIADYSALLLPALERLVEVEVARPGRTRPLAGTDVALYHVGNDPDAHAWIVDALRRRAGVVVLHDFVIHHLVAGLTIGRHDGHAYLAAMEREAGVPGRLLGYGVLEGRVPPLWEVRPQEFPLAGEVLDRATSVIVHSRYVETLVREHGYDGPLQRIEHPAWPVPELVPAAMEGAPLIGSFGHINESKRVPQLLTAFAALRRKRHDARLLLVGSESPGFDLAGRIERTGLDATGVVREPYVEEERLWSLMAACDAVVLLRAPTMGETSGAAIRALSLGKPLVVSNVGWFAELPDDVAFRVPVGGDEEVQALAAALRRLADPATAAAMGEAARSLVARDHDVHRVAEQYVAVLEEAAGGAAVREAVLQEVAAAAADTGLDTEPLAAELVRASLVSRDGSVPVPSTVTGPVSRLTRTVPIWAWLGALYAVAVSVQLALALRVTSPWIMVDELVYSDMARSFAKTGHFLIRGVHANYGFVYPLLLSPVYSAIGPMSDVYRWSQAVNALVICSAVLPAYLLARRVVRPSAALIAAALAVALPSTVYAGTLMTENVFYPVFLWLALALVAALERPTRGRQLLLLAAVAVAFETRAQTVAIVAAVLTAPLALAWIERGRPQRLKAFAPLYGIVAAAAVIVVVSEVARGRSPAAILGNYSVTSNGGYQLWPAIEWIVLHLAELDLAVFVLPFAALIVLVANARHLDRRLRVYVAASTSLSVWLVLEVGLFASRYSQRIEERNLFYLMPLLVVALLAWIERGQPLPPRASVAAAGVAAALPGAIPFAHLFNITAQSDTIGLQPWWFLGNTWTGRHGVGVVAVVLALALGACFLWLPRRYAGVLPALVSVGFLLTWLPVELWTHSFPRLASSAYAQGSGKTDKSWIDDAVGRNAKVGVVFAGGNDLAVLENEFWNRSIDRVYGLGARLPGDMPETQTSIDPGTGVLGGVTERYVLAPSSVQLVGTRIAADPAKQLVLYRVAQPARVTTRVAGLYPTTPGVEAWSRAHVSWVRTQCTGGTLAVKVSSDANLFKGTVSTIAIRGTTTARTVTIPPTTVDRPITLQLTPANGVCRVDFAVSPTRAPVKYEHGATDTRRLGLHFTPPFYRP
;
A
#
# COMPACT_ATOMS: atom_id res chain seq x y z
N MET A 1 32.33 31.58 -7.01
CA MET A 1 30.88 31.31 -7.05
C MET A 1 30.19 32.49 -7.70
N LYS A 2 29.25 32.22 -8.61
CA LYS A 2 28.45 33.24 -9.30
C LYS A 2 26.98 33.17 -8.89
N VAL A 3 26.45 34.26 -8.34
CA VAL A 3 25.12 34.33 -7.73
C VAL A 3 24.18 35.16 -8.60
N SER A 4 23.00 34.64 -8.90
CA SER A 4 21.93 35.44 -9.50
C SER A 4 21.11 36.15 -8.42
N TYR A 5 21.09 37.48 -8.43
CA TYR A 5 20.49 38.30 -7.38
C TYR A 5 19.16 38.90 -7.84
N PHE A 6 18.05 38.45 -7.24
CA PHE A 6 16.70 38.91 -7.54
C PHE A 6 16.15 39.71 -6.36
N SER A 7 16.12 41.03 -6.51
CA SER A 7 15.59 41.96 -5.51
C SER A 7 15.10 43.25 -6.18
N PRO A 8 14.13 44.00 -5.60
CA PRO A 8 13.98 45.40 -5.95
C PRO A 8 15.26 46.18 -5.62
N LEU A 9 15.52 47.24 -6.39
CA LEU A 9 16.62 48.19 -6.20
C LEU A 9 16.10 49.61 -6.42
N PRO A 10 16.78 50.65 -5.89
CA PRO A 10 16.46 52.04 -6.20
C PRO A 10 16.40 52.24 -7.73
N PRO A 11 15.41 52.99 -8.26
CA PRO A 11 14.52 53.94 -7.58
C PRO A 11 13.21 53.34 -7.03
N SER A 12 13.08 52.01 -6.92
CA SER A 12 11.91 51.42 -6.24
C SER A 12 11.84 51.91 -4.79
N THR A 13 10.73 52.57 -4.41
CA THR A 13 10.51 53.14 -3.07
C THR A 13 10.07 52.05 -2.07
N SER A 14 10.93 51.06 -1.82
CA SER A 14 10.68 49.98 -0.86
C SER A 14 11.86 49.81 0.10
N GLY A 15 11.59 49.42 1.35
CA GLY A 15 12.67 49.18 2.33
C GLY A 15 13.62 48.06 1.92
N ILE A 16 13.14 47.10 1.11
CA ILE A 16 13.96 45.99 0.59
C ILE A 16 14.90 46.47 -0.54
N ALA A 17 14.51 47.51 -1.28
CA ALA A 17 15.39 48.16 -2.25
C ALA A 17 16.59 48.82 -1.55
N ASP A 18 16.35 49.56 -0.47
CA ASP A 18 17.42 50.15 0.36
C ASP A 18 18.30 49.08 1.00
N TYR A 19 17.68 48.03 1.56
CA TYR A 19 18.38 46.87 2.11
C TYR A 19 19.33 46.26 1.08
N SER A 20 18.84 46.09 -0.15
CA SER A 20 19.61 45.47 -1.22
C SER A 20 20.74 46.36 -1.69
N ALA A 21 20.51 47.68 -1.78
CA ALA A 21 21.55 48.65 -2.09
C ALA A 21 22.65 48.69 -1.01
N LEU A 22 22.31 48.45 0.26
CA LEU A 22 23.28 48.31 1.35
C LEU A 22 24.08 47.01 1.27
N LEU A 23 23.42 45.87 1.04
CA LEU A 23 24.05 44.55 1.09
C LEU A 23 24.89 44.25 -0.17
N LEU A 24 24.43 44.68 -1.34
CA LEU A 24 25.01 44.29 -2.64
C LEU A 24 26.51 44.64 -2.77
N PRO A 25 26.99 45.86 -2.43
CA PRO A 25 28.41 46.19 -2.51
C PRO A 25 29.29 45.35 -1.57
N ALA A 26 28.74 44.91 -0.43
CA ALA A 26 29.45 44.02 0.49
C ALA A 26 29.52 42.58 -0.06
N LEU A 27 28.46 42.10 -0.71
CA LEU A 27 28.45 40.79 -1.38
C LEU A 27 29.37 40.75 -2.61
N GLU A 28 29.40 41.80 -3.42
CA GLU A 28 30.24 41.88 -4.64
C GLU A 28 31.75 41.82 -4.33
N ARG A 29 32.16 42.15 -3.10
CA ARG A 29 33.56 41.98 -2.65
C ARG A 29 33.93 40.53 -2.37
N LEU A 30 32.94 39.67 -2.13
CA LEU A 30 33.14 38.28 -1.71
C LEU A 30 32.82 37.27 -2.82
N VAL A 31 31.82 37.57 -3.67
CA VAL A 31 31.33 36.66 -4.72
C VAL A 31 30.97 37.43 -6.00
N GLU A 32 30.97 36.74 -7.14
CA GLU A 32 30.49 37.33 -8.39
C GLU A 32 28.96 37.40 -8.35
N VAL A 33 28.39 38.60 -8.41
CA VAL A 33 26.94 38.82 -8.37
C VAL A 33 26.43 39.30 -9.72
N GLU A 34 25.43 38.61 -10.26
CA GLU A 34 24.69 39.04 -11.45
C GLU A 34 23.28 39.48 -11.04
N VAL A 35 23.04 40.79 -11.03
CA VAL A 35 21.76 41.38 -10.65
C VAL A 35 20.73 41.22 -11.76
N ALA A 36 19.58 40.64 -11.42
CA ALA A 36 18.46 40.50 -12.34
C ALA A 36 17.76 41.85 -12.56
N ARG A 37 17.55 42.23 -13.82
CA ARG A 37 16.74 43.42 -14.16
C ARG A 37 15.27 43.20 -13.74
N PRO A 38 14.57 44.22 -13.24
CA PRO A 38 13.15 44.12 -12.92
C PRO A 38 12.32 43.52 -14.07
N GLY A 39 11.41 42.60 -13.73
CA GLY A 39 10.59 41.86 -14.71
C GLY A 39 11.27 40.65 -15.36
N ARG A 40 12.59 40.45 -15.17
CA ARG A 40 13.29 39.28 -15.72
C ARG A 40 12.97 38.03 -14.89
N THR A 41 12.23 37.10 -15.48
CA THR A 41 11.85 35.83 -14.82
C THR A 41 12.67 34.62 -15.27
N ARG A 42 13.40 34.71 -16.39
CA ARG A 42 14.22 33.59 -16.88
C ARG A 42 15.50 33.44 -16.06
N PRO A 43 15.97 32.21 -15.78
CA PRO A 43 17.25 31.98 -15.13
C PRO A 43 18.40 32.71 -15.81
N LEU A 44 19.29 33.31 -15.02
CA LEU A 44 20.54 33.91 -15.48
C LEU A 44 21.53 32.77 -15.83
N ALA A 45 22.07 32.78 -17.04
CA ALA A 45 22.94 31.70 -17.53
C ALA A 45 24.30 31.74 -16.83
N GLY A 46 24.86 30.56 -16.52
CA GLY A 46 26.19 30.45 -15.90
C GLY A 46 26.25 30.81 -14.42
N THR A 47 25.10 31.00 -13.75
CA THR A 47 25.04 31.25 -12.29
C THR A 47 24.86 29.94 -11.51
N ASP A 48 25.61 29.78 -10.43
CA ASP A 48 25.62 28.57 -9.59
C ASP A 48 24.36 28.48 -8.73
N VAL A 49 23.98 29.59 -8.10
CA VAL A 49 22.83 29.70 -7.18
C VAL A 49 22.02 30.97 -7.46
N ALA A 50 20.76 30.97 -7.06
CA ALA A 50 19.86 32.11 -7.16
C ALA A 50 19.39 32.56 -5.77
N LEU A 51 19.45 33.86 -5.51
CA LEU A 51 19.03 34.51 -4.28
C LEU A 51 17.81 35.40 -4.57
N TYR A 52 16.72 35.17 -3.85
CA TYR A 52 15.43 35.84 -4.05
C TYR A 52 15.02 36.61 -2.79
N HIS A 53 14.94 37.93 -2.85
CA HIS A 53 14.41 38.76 -1.77
C HIS A 53 12.91 38.96 -1.94
N VAL A 54 12.12 38.45 -1.00
CA VAL A 54 10.66 38.45 -1.08
C VAL A 54 10.04 39.19 0.11
N GLY A 55 9.26 40.22 -0.18
CA GLY A 55 8.41 40.94 0.77
C GLY A 55 6.95 41.03 0.30
N ASN A 56 6.08 41.62 1.11
CA ASN A 56 4.62 41.58 0.93
C ASN A 56 4.05 42.71 0.02
N ASP A 57 4.79 43.10 -1.02
CA ASP A 57 4.36 44.11 -2.00
C ASP A 57 4.34 43.50 -3.41
N PRO A 58 3.17 43.37 -4.06
CA PRO A 58 3.07 42.80 -5.40
C PRO A 58 3.82 43.62 -6.47
N ASP A 59 3.86 44.95 -6.36
CA ASP A 59 4.48 45.78 -7.41
C ASP A 59 6.01 45.58 -7.44
N ALA A 60 6.62 45.42 -6.26
CA ALA A 60 8.05 45.20 -6.13
C ALA A 60 8.47 43.72 -6.29
N HIS A 61 7.68 42.76 -5.78
CA HIS A 61 8.13 41.37 -5.61
C HIS A 61 7.43 40.34 -6.52
N ALA A 62 6.36 40.68 -7.23
CA ALA A 62 5.63 39.68 -8.03
C ALA A 62 6.52 38.99 -9.09
N TRP A 63 7.35 39.76 -9.79
CA TRP A 63 8.27 39.21 -10.80
C TRP A 63 9.38 38.32 -10.19
N ILE A 64 9.73 38.54 -8.92
CA ILE A 64 10.72 37.75 -8.17
C ILE A 64 10.14 36.38 -7.85
N VAL A 65 8.89 36.32 -7.38
CA VAL A 65 8.18 35.04 -7.15
C VAL A 65 7.96 34.29 -8.46
N ASP A 66 7.67 34.99 -9.56
CA ASP A 66 7.59 34.36 -10.88
C ASP A 66 8.94 33.79 -11.36
N ALA A 67 10.06 34.41 -10.99
CA ALA A 67 11.41 33.88 -11.24
C ALA A 67 11.69 32.64 -10.37
N LEU A 68 11.35 32.68 -9.07
CA LEU A 68 11.46 31.55 -8.14
C LEU A 68 10.63 30.34 -8.60
N ARG A 69 9.45 30.57 -9.18
CA ARG A 69 8.61 29.52 -9.78
C ARG A 69 9.28 28.80 -10.97
N ARG A 70 10.28 29.42 -11.61
CA ARG A 70 11.03 28.86 -12.74
C ARG A 70 12.34 28.21 -12.33
N ARG A 71 13.02 28.74 -11.31
CA ARG A 71 14.23 28.18 -10.71
C ARG A 71 14.14 28.31 -9.20
N ALA A 72 14.13 27.18 -8.50
CA ALA A 72 14.26 27.13 -7.06
C ALA A 72 15.62 27.72 -6.64
N GLY A 73 15.67 28.35 -5.46
CA GLY A 73 16.90 28.93 -4.93
C GLY A 73 16.75 29.39 -3.49
N VAL A 74 17.75 30.12 -3.01
CA VAL A 74 17.77 30.69 -1.66
C VAL A 74 16.79 31.84 -1.59
N VAL A 75 15.90 31.82 -0.60
CA VAL A 75 14.90 32.88 -0.38
C VAL A 75 15.27 33.65 0.86
N VAL A 76 15.37 34.97 0.75
CA VAL A 76 15.35 35.89 1.90
C VAL A 76 13.91 36.32 2.10
N LEU A 77 13.31 35.83 3.19
CA LEU A 77 11.93 36.10 3.53
C LEU A 77 11.88 37.33 4.44
N HIS A 78 11.61 38.49 3.84
CA HIS A 78 11.53 39.77 4.56
C HIS A 78 10.21 39.94 5.30
N ASP A 79 9.12 39.38 4.76
CA ASP A 79 7.81 39.30 5.39
C ASP A 79 7.36 37.83 5.38
N PHE A 80 6.89 37.32 6.52
CA PHE A 80 6.30 35.97 6.59
C PHE A 80 4.87 35.96 6.02
N VAL A 81 4.10 36.99 6.33
CA VAL A 81 2.74 37.17 5.83
C VAL A 81 2.83 37.85 4.46
N ILE A 82 2.65 37.08 3.40
CA ILE A 82 2.75 37.52 2.00
C ILE A 82 1.38 37.53 1.29
N HIS A 83 0.28 37.62 2.05
CA HIS A 83 -1.08 37.56 1.49
C HIS A 83 -1.35 38.67 0.46
N HIS A 84 -0.86 39.88 0.69
CA HIS A 84 -1.06 40.99 -0.25
C HIS A 84 -0.28 40.77 -1.56
N LEU A 85 0.96 40.28 -1.48
CA LEU A 85 1.73 39.83 -2.64
C LEU A 85 0.97 38.74 -3.42
N VAL A 86 0.43 37.73 -2.73
CA VAL A 86 -0.30 36.63 -3.38
C VAL A 86 -1.61 37.12 -4.00
N ALA A 87 -2.32 38.04 -3.35
CA ALA A 87 -3.51 38.66 -3.92
C ALA A 87 -3.18 39.43 -5.21
N GLY A 88 -2.08 40.19 -5.24
CA GLY A 88 -1.61 40.86 -6.47
C GLY A 88 -1.16 39.87 -7.57
N LEU A 89 -0.48 38.78 -7.20
CA LEU A 89 -0.05 37.71 -8.12
C LEU A 89 -1.21 36.90 -8.72
N THR A 90 -2.41 36.98 -8.12
CA THR A 90 -3.56 36.16 -8.49
C THR A 90 -4.73 37.05 -8.90
N ILE A 91 -5.46 37.61 -7.94
CA ILE A 91 -6.61 38.52 -8.16
C ILE A 91 -6.19 39.72 -9.01
N GLY A 92 -5.06 40.35 -8.70
CA GLY A 92 -4.53 41.49 -9.47
C GLY A 92 -4.20 41.16 -10.93
N ARG A 93 -4.01 39.87 -11.25
CA ARG A 93 -3.81 39.34 -12.61
C ARG A 93 -5.04 38.63 -13.18
N HIS A 94 -6.21 38.86 -12.59
CA HIS A 94 -7.49 38.24 -12.95
C HIS A 94 -7.52 36.70 -12.84
N ASP A 95 -6.69 36.11 -11.96
CA ASP A 95 -6.67 34.68 -11.68
C ASP A 95 -7.24 34.37 -10.28
N GLY A 96 -8.57 34.51 -10.16
CA GLY A 96 -9.29 34.15 -8.93
C GLY A 96 -9.13 32.67 -8.57
N HIS A 97 -8.95 31.78 -9.55
CA HIS A 97 -8.75 30.36 -9.28
C HIS A 97 -7.42 30.07 -8.57
N ALA A 98 -6.35 30.77 -8.94
CA ALA A 98 -5.08 30.68 -8.24
C ALA A 98 -5.19 31.22 -6.81
N TYR A 99 -5.95 32.30 -6.58
CA TYR A 99 -6.22 32.81 -5.23
C TYR A 99 -6.95 31.78 -4.37
N LEU A 100 -8.03 31.19 -4.90
CA LEU A 100 -8.77 30.12 -4.21
C LEU A 100 -7.89 28.92 -3.91
N ALA A 101 -6.98 28.55 -4.82
CA ALA A 101 -6.05 27.44 -4.61
C ALA A 101 -4.99 27.75 -3.54
N ALA A 102 -4.51 29.00 -3.46
CA ALA A 102 -3.59 29.42 -2.41
C ALA A 102 -4.29 29.40 -1.04
N MET A 103 -5.50 29.96 -0.96
CA MET A 103 -6.31 29.94 0.27
C MET A 103 -6.68 28.50 0.70
N GLU A 104 -6.97 27.62 -0.26
CA GLU A 104 -7.25 26.21 0.03
C GLU A 104 -6.01 25.45 0.54
N ARG A 105 -4.81 25.78 0.03
CA ARG A 105 -3.56 25.22 0.56
C ARG A 105 -3.32 25.67 2.00
N GLU A 106 -3.56 26.95 2.29
CA GLU A 106 -3.31 27.55 3.61
C GLU A 106 -4.24 26.99 4.69
N ALA A 107 -5.55 26.96 4.43
CA ALA A 107 -6.56 26.70 5.46
C ALA A 107 -7.62 25.68 5.02
N GLY A 108 -7.33 24.86 4.01
CA GLY A 108 -8.23 23.82 3.52
C GLY A 108 -9.52 24.38 2.91
N VAL A 109 -10.60 23.60 2.98
CA VAL A 109 -11.93 23.99 2.48
C VAL A 109 -12.43 25.31 3.09
N PRO A 110 -12.29 25.57 4.41
CA PRO A 110 -12.64 26.87 4.99
C PRO A 110 -11.91 28.04 4.33
N GLY A 111 -10.59 27.91 4.08
CA GLY A 111 -9.80 28.91 3.38
C GLY A 111 -10.35 29.17 1.98
N ARG A 112 -10.65 28.12 1.21
CA ARG A 112 -11.25 28.25 -0.13
C ARG A 112 -12.58 28.99 -0.11
N LEU A 113 -13.46 28.69 0.85
CA LEU A 113 -14.78 29.34 0.97
C LEU A 113 -14.64 30.82 1.34
N LEU A 114 -13.73 31.14 2.26
CA LEU A 114 -13.41 32.53 2.61
C LEU A 114 -12.84 33.28 1.39
N GLY A 115 -11.91 32.66 0.66
CA GLY A 115 -11.37 33.21 -0.58
C GLY A 115 -12.45 33.45 -1.64
N TYR A 116 -13.43 32.56 -1.75
CA TYR A 116 -14.58 32.73 -2.64
C TYR A 116 -15.47 33.89 -2.20
N GLY A 117 -15.71 34.03 -0.89
CA GLY A 117 -16.40 35.18 -0.33
C GLY A 117 -15.71 36.51 -0.63
N VAL A 118 -14.38 36.55 -0.66
CA VAL A 118 -13.61 37.73 -1.08
C VAL A 118 -13.81 38.03 -2.56
N LEU A 119 -13.72 37.03 -3.44
CA LEU A 119 -13.91 37.22 -4.89
C LEU A 119 -15.33 37.69 -5.25
N GLU A 120 -16.33 37.28 -4.48
CA GLU A 120 -17.74 37.68 -4.64
C GLU A 120 -18.07 39.00 -3.91
N GLY A 121 -17.10 39.65 -3.27
CA GLY A 121 -17.31 40.89 -2.51
C GLY A 121 -18.18 40.75 -1.25
N ARG A 122 -18.40 39.51 -0.78
CA ARG A 122 -19.18 39.20 0.44
C ARG A 122 -18.35 39.24 1.72
N VAL A 123 -17.03 39.10 1.58
CA VAL A 123 -16.05 39.17 2.67
C VAL A 123 -15.06 40.27 2.30
N PRO A 124 -14.69 41.16 3.23
CA PRO A 124 -13.68 42.18 2.95
C PRO A 124 -12.33 41.55 2.58
N PRO A 125 -11.46 42.28 1.85
CA PRO A 125 -10.11 41.84 1.51
C PRO A 125 -9.35 41.28 2.72
N LEU A 126 -9.12 39.96 2.75
CA LEU A 126 -8.53 39.30 3.93
C LEU A 126 -7.10 39.80 4.20
N TRP A 127 -6.37 40.18 3.16
CA TRP A 127 -5.03 40.76 3.28
C TRP A 127 -5.03 42.16 3.93
N GLU A 128 -6.17 42.83 4.04
CA GLU A 128 -6.31 44.11 4.75
C GLU A 128 -6.82 43.92 6.17
N VAL A 129 -7.83 43.05 6.36
CA VAL A 129 -8.53 42.94 7.65
C VAL A 129 -7.91 41.93 8.60
N ARG A 130 -7.43 40.78 8.09
CA ARG A 130 -6.97 39.65 8.90
C ARG A 130 -5.80 38.89 8.23
N PRO A 131 -4.74 39.57 7.77
CA PRO A 131 -3.67 38.96 6.99
C PRO A 131 -2.87 37.90 7.77
N GLN A 132 -2.77 38.02 9.10
CA GLN A 132 -2.04 37.06 9.94
C GLN A 132 -2.70 35.67 10.02
N GLU A 133 -4.01 35.59 9.82
CA GLU A 133 -4.72 34.29 9.80
C GLU A 133 -4.38 33.46 8.56
N PHE A 134 -3.92 34.12 7.48
CA PHE A 134 -3.66 33.51 6.18
C PHE A 134 -2.34 34.06 5.61
N PRO A 135 -1.18 33.65 6.15
CA PRO A 135 0.12 34.20 5.73
C PRO A 135 0.45 33.90 4.26
N LEU A 136 0.00 32.77 3.71
CA LEU A 136 0.28 32.31 2.34
C LEU A 136 1.78 32.15 2.04
N ALA A 137 2.61 31.96 3.08
CA ALA A 137 4.07 31.79 2.97
C ALA A 137 4.47 30.58 2.11
N GLY A 138 3.61 29.55 2.06
CA GLY A 138 3.80 28.35 1.24
C GLY A 138 4.02 28.64 -0.26
N GLU A 139 3.54 29.77 -0.79
CA GLU A 139 3.80 30.16 -2.19
C GLU A 139 5.30 30.24 -2.53
N VAL A 140 6.10 30.62 -1.52
CA VAL A 140 7.53 30.84 -1.61
C VAL A 140 8.30 29.68 -0.99
N LEU A 141 7.91 29.24 0.21
CA LEU A 141 8.62 28.21 0.97
C LEU A 141 8.70 26.86 0.22
N ASP A 142 7.65 26.48 -0.52
CA ASP A 142 7.61 25.24 -1.32
C ASP A 142 8.71 25.15 -2.40
N ARG A 143 9.34 26.30 -2.73
CA ARG A 143 10.33 26.43 -3.80
C ARG A 143 11.70 26.88 -3.31
N ALA A 144 11.85 27.12 -2.00
CA ALA A 144 13.09 27.55 -1.41
C ALA A 144 14.04 26.36 -1.21
N THR A 145 15.26 26.44 -1.75
CA THR A 145 16.32 25.45 -1.47
C THR A 145 16.97 25.70 -0.12
N SER A 146 16.96 26.95 0.34
CA SER A 146 17.32 27.41 1.68
C SER A 146 16.55 28.70 1.97
N VAL A 147 16.28 28.99 3.24
CA VAL A 147 15.56 30.20 3.67
C VAL A 147 16.44 31.02 4.61
N ILE A 148 16.55 32.31 4.33
CA ILE A 148 17.16 33.30 5.22
C ILE A 148 16.04 34.14 5.83
N VAL A 149 16.07 34.27 7.16
CA VAL A 149 15.13 35.10 7.94
C VAL A 149 15.91 36.03 8.87
N HIS A 150 15.28 37.11 9.33
CA HIS A 150 15.94 38.13 10.14
C HIS A 150 15.61 38.08 11.64
N SER A 151 14.75 37.15 12.08
CA SER A 151 14.28 37.10 13.47
C SER A 151 13.95 35.68 13.92
N ARG A 152 14.02 35.42 15.24
CA ARG A 152 13.66 34.13 15.83
C ARG A 152 12.16 33.86 15.70
N TYR A 153 11.36 34.92 15.72
CA TYR A 153 9.93 34.89 15.50
C TYR A 153 9.60 34.30 14.12
N VAL A 154 10.20 34.82 13.04
CA VAL A 154 9.95 34.30 11.69
C VAL A 154 10.56 32.91 11.50
N GLU A 155 11.73 32.65 12.06
CA GLU A 155 12.30 31.30 12.10
C GLU A 155 11.30 30.28 12.66
N THR A 156 10.68 30.61 13.79
CA THR A 156 9.65 29.78 14.43
C THR A 156 8.43 29.60 13.52
N LEU A 157 7.90 30.69 12.97
CA LEU A 157 6.74 30.64 12.07
C LEU A 157 7.00 29.81 10.81
N VAL A 158 8.19 29.92 10.21
CA VAL A 158 8.57 29.12 9.03
C VAL A 158 8.63 27.63 9.37
N ARG A 159 9.14 27.27 10.56
CA ARG A 159 9.15 25.87 11.03
C ARG A 159 7.75 25.36 11.35
N GLU A 160 6.93 26.15 12.03
CA GLU A 160 5.53 25.80 12.34
C GLU A 160 4.67 25.66 11.08
N HIS A 161 4.96 26.45 10.04
CA HIS A 161 4.34 26.33 8.72
C HIS A 161 4.78 25.07 7.94
N GLY A 162 5.76 24.31 8.46
CA GLY A 162 6.16 23.00 7.92
C GLY A 162 7.35 23.02 6.96
N TYR A 163 8.17 24.07 6.96
CA TYR A 163 9.41 24.08 6.18
C TYR A 163 10.53 23.29 6.89
N ASP A 164 10.90 22.15 6.32
CA ASP A 164 11.93 21.24 6.84
C ASP A 164 13.32 21.45 6.22
N GLY A 165 13.48 22.40 5.29
CA GLY A 165 14.75 22.67 4.60
C GLY A 165 15.79 23.44 5.44
N PRO A 166 16.97 23.72 4.85
CA PRO A 166 17.98 24.60 5.44
C PRO A 166 17.39 25.98 5.71
N LEU A 167 17.56 26.47 6.93
CA LEU A 167 17.06 27.78 7.37
C LEU A 167 18.14 28.44 8.20
N GLN A 168 18.51 29.66 7.85
CA GLN A 168 19.48 30.45 8.59
C GLN A 168 18.86 31.77 9.04
N ARG A 169 19.04 32.09 10.33
CA ARG A 169 18.73 33.41 10.87
C ARG A 169 19.94 34.31 10.73
N ILE A 170 19.83 35.35 9.91
CA ILE A 170 20.88 36.34 9.65
C ILE A 170 20.32 37.72 10.00
N GLU A 171 21.01 38.46 10.87
CA GLU A 171 20.55 39.78 11.31
C GLU A 171 20.41 40.75 10.12
N HIS A 172 19.46 41.68 10.23
CA HIS A 172 19.34 42.77 9.26
C HIS A 172 20.58 43.69 9.37
N PRO A 173 21.32 43.97 8.29
CA PRO A 173 22.51 44.80 8.35
C PRO A 173 22.16 46.25 8.69
N ALA A 174 23.05 46.91 9.42
CA ALA A 174 22.96 48.33 9.73
C ALA A 174 23.64 49.16 8.65
N TRP A 175 23.01 50.29 8.33
CA TRP A 175 23.63 51.31 7.50
C TRP A 175 24.78 51.98 8.27
N PRO A 176 25.90 52.27 7.60
CA PRO A 176 26.90 53.16 8.16
C PRO A 176 26.26 54.54 8.39
N VAL A 177 26.57 55.16 9.54
CA VAL A 177 26.09 56.50 9.83
C VAL A 177 26.77 57.49 8.88
N PRO A 178 26.03 58.22 8.03
CA PRO A 178 26.64 59.19 7.13
C PRO A 178 27.18 60.40 7.92
N GLU A 179 28.10 61.15 7.32
CA GLU A 179 28.42 62.48 7.83
C GLU A 179 27.16 63.36 7.73
N LEU A 180 26.58 63.70 8.87
CA LEU A 180 25.29 64.38 8.94
C LEU A 180 25.30 65.46 10.00
N VAL A 181 24.53 66.52 9.75
CA VAL A 181 24.20 67.54 10.74
C VAL A 181 22.77 67.27 11.22
N PRO A 182 22.52 67.06 12.54
CA PRO A 182 21.16 66.92 13.06
C PRO A 182 20.30 68.14 12.71
N ALA A 183 19.05 67.90 12.31
CA ALA A 183 18.13 68.99 11.97
C ALA A 183 17.89 69.91 13.18
N ALA A 184 17.92 71.22 12.96
CA ALA A 184 17.56 72.20 13.98
C ALA A 184 16.05 72.16 14.25
N MET A 185 15.65 71.40 15.27
CA MET A 185 14.26 71.17 15.66
C MET A 185 14.06 71.57 17.12
N GLU A 186 12.95 72.25 17.41
CA GLU A 186 12.57 72.59 18.78
C GLU A 186 11.89 71.39 19.47
N GLY A 187 12.08 71.24 20.78
CA GLY A 187 11.38 70.27 21.61
C GLY A 187 12.30 69.59 22.64
N ALA A 188 11.80 69.36 23.85
CA ALA A 188 12.56 68.71 24.93
C ALA A 188 11.65 67.84 25.83
N PRO A 189 11.46 66.54 25.54
CA PRO A 189 12.11 65.77 24.48
C PRO A 189 11.44 65.96 23.10
N LEU A 190 12.22 65.75 22.04
CA LEU A 190 11.74 65.53 20.68
C LEU A 190 11.60 64.03 20.40
N ILE A 191 10.37 63.56 20.23
CA ILE A 191 10.05 62.16 19.95
C ILE A 191 9.76 62.01 18.45
N GLY A 192 10.47 61.12 17.76
CA GLY A 192 10.29 60.87 16.34
C GLY A 192 9.49 59.59 16.05
N SER A 193 8.67 59.60 15.00
CA SER A 193 8.05 58.40 14.42
C SER A 193 8.21 58.45 12.91
N PHE A 194 8.85 57.41 12.36
CA PHE A 194 9.32 57.37 10.98
C PHE A 194 8.67 56.24 10.17
N GLY A 195 8.28 56.55 8.94
CA GLY A 195 7.75 55.60 7.97
C GLY A 195 6.33 55.95 7.53
N HIS A 196 5.77 55.11 6.65
CA HIS A 196 4.43 55.33 6.10
C HIS A 196 3.37 55.38 7.22
N ILE A 197 2.59 56.46 7.27
CA ILE A 197 1.60 56.73 8.31
C ILE A 197 0.28 56.03 7.97
N ASN A 198 -0.08 55.07 8.80
CA ASN A 198 -1.30 54.28 8.67
C ASN A 198 -1.74 53.71 10.03
N GLU A 199 -2.85 52.96 10.04
CA GLU A 199 -3.37 52.31 11.25
C GLU A 199 -2.41 51.27 11.83
N SER A 200 -1.70 50.52 10.98
CA SER A 200 -0.80 49.46 11.47
C SER A 200 0.39 50.01 12.25
N LYS A 201 0.77 51.29 12.06
CA LYS A 201 1.79 51.99 12.87
C LYS A 201 1.28 52.51 14.22
N ARG A 202 0.03 52.23 14.61
CA ARG A 202 -0.55 52.64 15.92
C ARG A 202 -0.45 54.14 16.20
N VAL A 203 -0.50 54.97 15.14
CA VAL A 203 -0.42 56.43 15.26
C VAL A 203 -1.53 57.01 16.17
N PRO A 204 -2.79 56.53 16.15
CA PRO A 204 -3.82 57.03 17.06
C PRO A 204 -3.47 56.83 18.55
N GLN A 205 -2.89 55.69 18.89
CA GLN A 205 -2.46 55.35 20.25
C GLN A 205 -1.26 56.23 20.66
N LEU A 206 -0.32 56.44 19.73
CA LEU A 206 0.81 57.35 19.90
C LEU A 206 0.37 58.78 20.18
N LEU A 207 -0.54 59.34 19.38
CA LEU A 207 -1.06 60.69 19.60
C LEU A 207 -1.71 60.83 20.99
N THR A 208 -2.49 59.84 21.40
CA THR A 208 -3.17 59.84 22.71
C THR A 208 -2.16 59.78 23.88
N ALA A 209 -1.17 58.88 23.78
CA ALA A 209 -0.12 58.75 24.79
C ALA A 209 0.78 60.00 24.86
N PHE A 210 1.10 60.57 23.69
CA PHE A 210 1.90 61.79 23.59
C PHE A 210 1.16 63.01 24.17
N ALA A 211 -0.16 63.15 23.92
CA ALA A 211 -0.98 64.18 24.56
C ALA A 211 -0.95 64.08 26.10
N ALA A 212 -0.87 62.86 26.66
CA ALA A 212 -0.69 62.67 28.10
C ALA A 212 0.69 63.08 28.62
N LEU A 213 1.76 62.89 27.83
CA LEU A 213 3.10 63.39 28.15
C LEU A 213 3.13 64.92 28.10
N ARG A 214 2.59 65.51 27.03
CA ARG A 214 2.66 66.96 26.79
C ARG A 214 1.93 67.79 27.85
N ARG A 215 0.86 67.25 28.44
CA ARG A 215 0.19 67.85 29.61
C ARG A 215 1.11 68.02 30.83
N LYS A 216 2.19 67.24 30.93
CA LYS A 216 3.19 67.34 32.01
C LYS A 216 4.49 68.01 31.56
N ARG A 217 4.76 68.04 30.25
CA ARG A 217 5.97 68.58 29.60
C ARG A 217 5.53 69.37 28.36
N HIS A 218 5.17 70.64 28.54
CA HIS A 218 4.57 71.46 27.48
C HIS A 218 5.52 71.70 26.28
N ASP A 219 6.83 71.59 26.53
CA ASP A 219 7.94 71.69 25.59
C ASP A 219 8.22 70.39 24.80
N ALA A 220 7.59 69.26 25.15
CA ALA A 220 7.74 68.03 24.38
C ALA A 220 7.09 68.17 22.98
N ARG A 221 7.77 67.64 21.95
CA ARG A 221 7.27 67.62 20.57
C ARG A 221 7.32 66.22 19.96
N LEU A 222 6.35 65.92 19.09
CA LEU A 222 6.25 64.70 18.32
C LEU A 222 6.49 65.01 16.84
N LEU A 223 7.52 64.42 16.25
CA LEU A 223 7.84 64.51 14.84
C LEU A 223 7.33 63.29 14.08
N LEU A 224 6.41 63.50 13.14
CA LEU A 224 5.83 62.45 12.29
C LEU A 224 6.36 62.58 10.85
N VAL A 225 7.19 61.64 10.41
CA VAL A 225 7.87 61.68 9.09
C VAL A 225 7.45 60.49 8.20
N GLY A 226 7.03 60.78 6.96
CA GLY A 226 6.68 59.77 5.94
C GLY A 226 5.34 60.05 5.25
N SER A 227 4.99 59.36 4.18
CA SER A 227 3.70 59.59 3.49
C SER A 227 2.49 59.12 4.30
N GLU A 228 1.37 59.81 4.17
CA GLU A 228 0.08 59.38 4.72
C GLU A 228 -0.62 58.41 3.76
N SER A 229 -1.16 57.30 4.30
CA SER A 229 -1.94 56.35 3.50
C SER A 229 -3.23 56.99 2.98
N PRO A 230 -3.64 56.70 1.73
CA PRO A 230 -4.93 57.14 1.22
C PRO A 230 -6.09 56.74 2.15
N GLY A 231 -6.94 57.69 2.51
CA GLY A 231 -8.08 57.46 3.40
C GLY A 231 -7.77 57.43 4.90
N PHE A 232 -6.51 57.59 5.30
CA PHE A 232 -6.17 57.86 6.69
C PHE A 232 -6.45 59.34 7.00
N ASP A 233 -7.16 59.61 8.10
CA ASP A 233 -7.46 60.97 8.57
C ASP A 233 -6.51 61.34 9.72
N LEU A 234 -5.26 61.71 9.41
CA LEU A 234 -4.31 62.12 10.43
C LEU A 234 -4.70 63.45 11.07
N ALA A 235 -5.14 64.43 10.27
CA ALA A 235 -5.48 65.77 10.74
C ALA A 235 -6.60 65.76 11.79
N GLY A 236 -7.72 65.07 11.51
CA GLY A 236 -8.82 64.94 12.46
C GLY A 236 -8.48 64.07 13.68
N ARG A 237 -7.47 63.19 13.60
CA ARG A 237 -6.95 62.46 14.76
C ARG A 237 -6.11 63.35 15.68
N ILE A 238 -5.26 64.21 15.12
CA ILE A 238 -4.48 65.18 15.89
C ILE A 238 -5.43 66.14 16.62
N GLU A 239 -6.42 66.70 15.92
CA GLU A 239 -7.40 67.63 16.47
C GLU A 239 -8.15 67.03 17.67
N ARG A 240 -8.60 65.77 17.58
CA ARG A 240 -9.30 65.06 18.67
C ARG A 240 -8.48 64.88 19.95
N THR A 241 -7.16 64.95 19.87
CA THR A 241 -6.28 64.84 21.04
C THR A 241 -6.01 66.19 21.72
N GLY A 242 -6.47 67.30 21.13
CA GLY A 242 -6.17 68.65 21.60
C GLY A 242 -4.71 69.08 21.36
N LEU A 243 -4.00 68.36 20.48
CA LEU A 243 -2.66 68.72 20.05
C LEU A 243 -2.74 69.68 18.86
N ASP A 244 -1.90 70.71 18.86
CA ASP A 244 -1.76 71.70 17.79
C ASP A 244 -0.39 71.55 17.08
N ALA A 245 -0.14 72.42 16.09
CA ALA A 245 1.13 72.46 15.36
C ALA A 245 2.35 72.74 16.24
N THR A 246 2.16 73.27 17.47
CA THR A 246 3.26 73.49 18.41
C THR A 246 3.72 72.21 19.12
N GLY A 247 2.96 71.12 19.04
CA GLY A 247 3.33 69.82 19.65
C GLY A 247 3.50 68.68 18.68
N VAL A 248 2.88 68.73 17.51
CA VAL A 248 3.06 67.71 16.46
C VAL A 248 3.61 68.39 15.20
N VAL A 249 4.82 68.02 14.82
CA VAL A 249 5.47 68.47 13.58
C VAL A 249 5.33 67.37 12.54
N ARG A 250 4.85 67.74 11.35
CA ARG A 250 4.61 66.82 10.26
C ARG A 250 5.56 67.10 9.10
N GLU A 251 6.33 66.09 8.73
CA GLU A 251 7.14 66.08 7.50
C GLU A 251 6.60 64.99 6.57
N PRO A 252 6.34 65.26 5.28
CA PRO A 252 5.83 64.27 4.34
C PRO A 252 6.90 63.21 4.02
N TYR A 253 6.85 62.58 2.84
CA TYR A 253 7.98 61.79 2.37
C TYR A 253 9.23 62.69 2.24
N VAL A 254 10.37 62.19 2.71
CA VAL A 254 11.66 62.86 2.64
C VAL A 254 12.71 61.88 2.11
N GLU A 255 13.70 62.41 1.40
CA GLU A 255 14.85 61.65 0.93
C GLU A 255 15.74 61.18 2.08
N GLU A 256 16.59 60.18 1.82
CA GLU A 256 17.36 59.48 2.85
C GLU A 256 18.24 60.42 3.70
N GLU A 257 18.94 61.39 3.11
CA GLU A 257 19.77 62.35 3.85
C GLU A 257 18.96 63.15 4.88
N ARG A 258 17.78 63.65 4.48
CA ARG A 258 16.88 64.39 5.37
C ARG A 258 16.28 63.48 6.44
N LEU A 259 15.97 62.22 6.10
CA LEU A 259 15.52 61.22 7.06
C LEU A 259 16.54 61.01 8.19
N TRP A 260 17.82 60.82 7.84
CA TRP A 260 18.91 60.66 8.81
C TRP A 260 19.08 61.90 9.68
N SER A 261 19.07 63.10 9.09
CA SER A 261 19.18 64.37 9.81
C SER A 261 18.04 64.59 10.82
N LEU A 262 16.80 64.29 10.43
CA LEU A 262 15.62 64.39 11.30
C LEU A 262 15.64 63.34 12.42
N MET A 263 16.02 62.10 12.11
CA MET A 263 16.14 61.02 13.10
C MET A 263 17.25 61.31 14.10
N ALA A 264 18.37 61.89 13.66
CA ALA A 264 19.48 62.29 14.51
C ALA A 264 19.11 63.42 15.49
N ALA A 265 18.14 64.28 15.13
CA ALA A 265 17.64 65.35 16.01
C ALA A 265 16.75 64.84 17.15
N CYS A 266 16.14 63.65 17.02
CA CYS A 266 15.20 63.12 18.01
C CYS A 266 15.94 62.60 19.27
N ASP A 267 15.33 62.73 20.44
CA ASP A 267 15.80 62.13 21.70
C ASP A 267 15.42 60.66 21.81
N ALA A 268 14.26 60.30 21.26
CA ALA A 268 13.73 58.93 21.23
C ALA A 268 12.93 58.68 19.96
N VAL A 269 12.87 57.42 19.53
CA VAL A 269 12.14 57.03 18.32
C VAL A 269 11.07 55.99 18.64
N VAL A 270 9.85 56.23 18.18
CA VAL A 270 8.69 55.36 18.38
C VAL A 270 8.36 54.63 17.08
N LEU A 271 8.39 53.30 17.12
CA LEU A 271 8.13 52.43 15.98
C LEU A 271 7.15 51.34 16.39
N LEU A 272 5.88 51.70 16.40
CA LEU A 272 4.81 50.77 16.76
C LEU A 272 4.34 49.97 15.54
N ARG A 273 3.84 48.77 15.81
CA ARG A 273 3.20 47.92 14.82
C ARG A 273 2.17 46.96 15.39
N ALA A 274 0.97 46.96 14.81
CA ALA A 274 0.06 45.83 14.85
C ALA A 274 -0.99 45.90 13.74
N PRO A 275 -1.30 44.81 13.02
CA PRO A 275 -0.62 43.50 13.08
C PRO A 275 0.80 43.55 12.49
N THR A 276 1.65 42.58 12.87
CA THR A 276 2.97 42.35 12.22
C THR A 276 2.82 41.40 11.03
N MET A 277 3.59 41.63 9.97
CA MET A 277 3.73 40.72 8.84
C MET A 277 4.92 39.75 9.00
N GLY A 278 5.57 39.75 10.17
CA GLY A 278 6.83 39.05 10.39
C GLY A 278 8.05 39.83 9.88
N GLU A 279 7.93 41.15 9.71
CA GLU A 279 9.01 41.97 9.18
C GLU A 279 10.08 42.33 10.22
N THR A 280 11.26 42.74 9.72
CA THR A 280 12.28 43.44 10.51
C THR A 280 12.37 44.89 10.06
N SER A 281 12.44 45.84 11.00
CA SER A 281 12.28 47.26 10.66
C SER A 281 13.61 47.95 10.35
N GLY A 282 13.83 48.30 9.08
CA GLY A 282 14.99 49.11 8.68
C GLY A 282 15.05 50.49 9.37
N ALA A 283 13.91 51.12 9.68
CA ALA A 283 13.88 52.38 10.44
C ALA A 283 14.35 52.22 11.89
N ALA A 284 14.06 51.07 12.53
CA ALA A 284 14.57 50.75 13.86
C ALA A 284 16.09 50.57 13.82
N ILE A 285 16.61 49.83 12.84
CA ILE A 285 18.05 49.64 12.67
C ILE A 285 18.76 50.99 12.45
N ARG A 286 18.24 51.88 11.59
CA ARG A 286 18.81 53.23 11.40
C ARG A 286 18.81 54.06 12.69
N ALA A 287 17.72 54.00 13.46
CA ALA A 287 17.63 54.69 14.75
C ALA A 287 18.65 54.14 15.76
N LEU A 288 18.84 52.83 15.82
CA LEU A 288 19.85 52.19 16.66
C LEU A 288 21.28 52.59 16.23
N SER A 289 21.56 52.70 14.92
CA SER A 289 22.85 53.18 14.42
C SER A 289 23.18 54.60 14.90
N LEU A 290 22.16 55.45 15.02
CA LEU A 290 22.29 56.81 15.58
C LEU A 290 22.38 56.85 17.11
N GLY A 291 22.25 55.70 17.78
CA GLY A 291 22.18 55.61 19.23
C GLY A 291 20.88 56.19 19.79
N LYS A 292 19.75 56.00 19.09
CA LYS A 292 18.44 56.49 19.56
C LYS A 292 17.69 55.38 20.30
N PRO A 293 17.24 55.63 21.55
CA PRO A 293 16.40 54.68 22.26
C PRO A 293 15.06 54.51 21.58
N LEU A 294 14.51 53.29 21.64
CA LEU A 294 13.28 52.94 20.95
C LEU A 294 12.10 52.75 21.89
N VAL A 295 10.90 53.04 21.38
CA VAL A 295 9.64 52.50 21.91
C VAL A 295 8.96 51.70 20.82
N VAL A 296 8.72 50.42 21.07
CA VAL A 296 8.23 49.47 20.06
C VAL A 296 7.06 48.65 20.58
N SER A 297 6.28 48.06 19.66
CA SER A 297 5.23 47.12 20.03
C SER A 297 5.85 45.78 20.48
N ASN A 298 5.31 45.17 21.53
CA ASN A 298 5.76 43.87 22.05
C ASN A 298 5.23 42.70 21.19
N VAL A 299 5.62 42.65 19.92
CA VAL A 299 5.17 41.65 18.96
C VAL A 299 6.23 41.42 17.87
N GLY A 300 6.31 40.19 17.35
CA GLY A 300 7.23 39.86 16.25
C GLY A 300 8.69 40.14 16.58
N TRP A 301 9.46 40.59 15.59
CA TRP A 301 10.89 40.94 15.77
C TRP A 301 11.11 42.04 16.82
N PHE A 302 10.18 42.99 16.98
CA PHE A 302 10.31 44.05 17.96
C PHE A 302 10.36 43.53 19.41
N ALA A 303 9.75 42.37 19.67
CA ALA A 303 9.80 41.72 20.98
C ALA A 303 11.18 41.12 21.30
N GLU A 304 12.03 40.92 20.29
CA GLU A 304 13.38 40.36 20.42
C GLU A 304 14.43 41.41 20.77
N LEU A 305 14.10 42.71 20.64
CA LEU A 305 15.01 43.80 20.98
C LEU A 305 15.30 43.82 22.49
N PRO A 306 16.57 43.97 22.90
CA PRO A 306 16.96 44.07 24.31
C PRO A 306 16.27 45.21 25.08
N ASP A 307 16.03 45.00 26.39
CA ASP A 307 15.39 45.99 27.27
C ASP A 307 16.20 47.29 27.48
N ASP A 308 17.51 47.21 27.31
CA ASP A 308 18.43 48.34 27.42
C ASP A 308 18.46 49.21 26.17
N VAL A 309 17.85 48.79 25.04
CA VAL A 309 17.75 49.60 23.81
C VAL A 309 16.32 50.00 23.47
N ALA A 310 15.32 49.23 23.91
CA ALA A 310 13.92 49.45 23.53
C ALA A 310 12.94 49.19 24.68
N PHE A 311 12.02 50.13 24.90
CA PHE A 311 10.83 49.86 25.71
C PHE A 311 9.74 49.20 24.85
N ARG A 312 9.31 48.01 25.27
CA ARG A 312 8.27 47.23 24.60
C ARG A 312 6.90 47.51 25.22
N VAL A 313 5.93 47.84 24.38
CA VAL A 313 4.56 48.22 24.77
C VAL A 313 3.58 47.11 24.35
N PRO A 314 2.67 46.65 25.23
CA PRO A 314 1.65 45.67 24.86
C PRO A 314 0.75 46.20 23.75
N VAL A 315 0.22 45.29 22.92
CA VAL A 315 -0.67 45.63 21.80
C VAL A 315 -2.11 45.30 22.19
N GLY A 316 -3.00 46.27 22.04
CA GLY A 316 -4.42 46.13 22.31
C GLY A 316 -4.81 46.38 23.76
N GLY A 317 -6.11 46.64 23.96
CA GLY A 317 -6.69 46.97 25.26
C GLY A 317 -6.33 48.37 25.78
N ASP A 318 -6.85 48.69 26.97
CA ASP A 318 -6.66 50.00 27.60
C ASP A 318 -5.22 50.21 28.12
N GLU A 319 -4.46 49.13 28.33
CA GLU A 319 -3.10 49.16 28.87
C GLU A 319 -2.06 49.68 27.87
N GLU A 320 -2.28 49.54 26.55
CA GLU A 320 -1.33 49.95 25.51
C GLU A 320 -0.99 51.45 25.61
N VAL A 321 -2.00 52.31 25.70
CA VAL A 321 -1.80 53.77 25.77
C VAL A 321 -1.12 54.16 27.08
N GLN A 322 -1.45 53.47 28.19
CA GLN A 322 -0.87 53.74 29.50
C GLN A 322 0.62 53.36 29.54
N ALA A 323 0.96 52.18 29.03
CA ALA A 323 2.33 51.70 28.92
C ALA A 323 3.16 52.57 27.95
N LEU A 324 2.58 52.98 26.82
CA LEU A 324 3.21 53.91 25.88
C LEU A 324 3.52 55.26 26.56
N ALA A 325 2.55 55.86 27.25
CA ALA A 325 2.76 57.11 27.96
C ALA A 325 3.80 56.99 29.08
N ALA A 326 3.91 55.84 29.74
CA ALA A 326 4.95 55.57 30.74
C ALA A 326 6.35 55.45 30.10
N ALA A 327 6.47 54.76 28.97
CA ALA A 327 7.72 54.63 28.21
C ALA A 327 8.21 56.01 27.72
N LEU A 328 7.32 56.81 27.11
CA LEU A 328 7.66 58.16 26.66
C LEU A 328 8.11 59.07 27.82
N ARG A 329 7.50 58.93 29.01
CA ARG A 329 7.91 59.68 30.20
C ARG A 329 9.29 59.26 30.72
N ARG A 330 9.63 57.97 30.65
CA ARG A 330 10.96 57.49 31.01
C ARG A 330 12.03 57.98 30.04
N LEU A 331 11.74 57.99 28.74
CA LEU A 331 12.66 58.51 27.73
C LEU A 331 12.77 60.05 27.72
N ALA A 332 11.87 60.75 28.41
CA ALA A 332 12.03 62.18 28.68
C ALA A 332 13.13 62.50 29.71
N ASP A 333 13.67 61.48 30.40
CA ASP A 333 14.84 61.63 31.25
C ASP A 333 16.14 61.49 30.42
N PRO A 334 16.98 62.54 30.32
CA PRO A 334 18.19 62.51 29.50
C PRO A 334 19.19 61.43 29.90
N ALA A 335 19.27 61.09 31.20
CA ALA A 335 20.19 60.05 31.66
C ALA A 335 19.78 58.66 31.16
N THR A 336 18.48 58.35 31.25
CA THR A 336 17.90 57.13 30.68
C THR A 336 18.10 57.08 29.17
N ALA A 337 17.80 58.16 28.45
CA ALA A 337 17.95 58.22 26.99
C ALA A 337 19.41 58.04 26.54
N ALA A 338 20.37 58.66 27.24
CA ALA A 338 21.80 58.53 26.94
C ALA A 338 22.32 57.10 27.20
N ALA A 339 21.95 56.49 28.33
CA ALA A 339 22.35 55.12 28.66
C ALA A 339 21.84 54.10 27.62
N MET A 340 20.57 54.23 27.22
CA MET A 340 19.99 53.38 26.19
C MET A 340 20.58 53.66 24.80
N GLY A 341 20.96 54.90 24.52
CA GLY A 341 21.64 55.27 23.28
C GLY A 341 23.02 54.64 23.13
N GLU A 342 23.79 54.52 24.22
CA GLU A 342 25.08 53.82 24.23
C GLU A 342 24.91 52.30 24.03
N ALA A 343 23.90 51.71 24.70
CA ALA A 343 23.53 50.31 24.48
C ALA A 343 23.13 50.05 23.02
N ALA A 344 22.40 50.97 22.38
CA ALA A 344 22.00 50.87 20.98
C ALA A 344 23.22 50.86 20.02
N ARG A 345 24.20 51.75 20.21
CA ARG A 345 25.44 51.74 19.40
C ARG A 345 26.22 50.44 19.59
N SER A 346 26.32 49.96 20.84
CA SER A 346 27.00 48.71 21.18
C SER A 346 26.32 47.49 20.53
N LEU A 347 24.99 47.47 20.47
CA LEU A 347 24.21 46.43 19.79
C LEU A 347 24.50 46.42 18.28
N VAL A 348 24.45 47.59 17.64
CA VAL A 348 24.71 47.73 16.19
C VAL A 348 26.11 47.26 15.81
N ALA A 349 27.14 47.71 16.54
CA ALA A 349 28.52 47.35 16.26
C ALA A 349 28.78 45.83 16.40
N ARG A 350 28.05 45.15 17.29
CA ARG A 350 28.25 43.73 17.57
C ARG A 350 27.49 42.81 16.62
N ASP A 351 26.22 43.14 16.34
CA ASP A 351 25.27 42.20 15.74
C ASP A 351 24.83 42.59 14.31
N HIS A 352 24.96 43.87 13.93
CA HIS A 352 24.40 44.40 12.67
C HIS A 352 25.46 44.87 11.66
N ASP A 353 26.73 44.51 11.83
CA ASP A 353 27.80 44.88 10.88
C ASP A 353 27.53 44.32 9.46
N VAL A 354 27.55 45.19 8.45
CA VAL A 354 27.19 44.84 7.06
C VAL A 354 28.16 43.85 6.43
N HIS A 355 29.46 43.92 6.77
CA HIS A 355 30.47 43.02 6.22
C HIS A 355 30.31 41.61 6.80
N ARG A 356 30.09 41.50 8.11
CA ARG A 356 29.78 40.24 8.77
C ARG A 356 28.47 39.62 8.27
N VAL A 357 27.44 40.43 8.04
CA VAL A 357 26.18 39.94 7.43
C VAL A 357 26.43 39.40 6.03
N ALA A 358 27.22 40.09 5.19
CA ALA A 358 27.56 39.61 3.85
C ALA A 358 28.32 38.27 3.87
N GLU A 359 29.25 38.08 4.81
CA GLU A 359 29.95 36.80 5.02
C GLU A 359 28.97 35.65 5.36
N GLN A 360 27.99 35.92 6.23
CA GLN A 360 26.95 34.94 6.58
C GLN A 360 26.07 34.58 5.37
N TYR A 361 25.74 35.57 4.51
CA TYR A 361 25.05 35.33 3.25
C TYR A 361 25.85 34.43 2.32
N VAL A 362 27.14 34.71 2.14
CA VAL A 362 28.02 33.90 1.29
C VAL A 362 28.09 32.46 1.79
N ALA A 363 28.18 32.23 3.10
CA ALA A 363 28.17 30.88 3.67
C ALA A 363 26.91 30.08 3.27
N VAL A 364 25.73 30.69 3.36
CA VAL A 364 24.46 30.05 2.94
C VAL A 364 24.43 29.80 1.43
N LEU A 365 24.94 30.74 0.64
CA LEU A 365 24.97 30.64 -0.83
C LEU A 365 25.92 29.53 -1.29
N GLU A 366 27.09 29.38 -0.66
CA GLU A 366 28.03 28.30 -0.93
C GLU A 366 27.45 26.92 -0.61
N GLU A 367 26.77 26.80 0.53
CA GLU A 367 26.09 25.57 0.91
C GLU A 367 25.02 25.21 -0.13
N ALA A 368 24.19 26.18 -0.52
CA ALA A 368 23.15 26.01 -1.52
C ALA A 368 23.69 25.71 -2.94
N ALA A 369 24.91 26.17 -3.27
CA ALA A 369 25.60 25.87 -4.51
C ALA A 369 26.24 24.46 -4.54
N GLY A 370 26.13 23.68 -3.46
CA GLY A 370 26.70 22.33 -3.35
C GLY A 370 28.12 22.29 -2.76
N GLY A 371 28.59 23.39 -2.18
CA GLY A 371 29.92 23.50 -1.58
C GLY A 371 30.17 22.54 -0.41
N ALA A 372 29.12 22.00 0.23
CA ALA A 372 29.25 20.97 1.26
C ALA A 372 29.65 19.60 0.67
N ALA A 373 29.06 19.20 -0.47
CA ALA A 373 29.40 17.95 -1.15
C ALA A 373 30.80 18.00 -1.78
N VAL A 374 31.21 19.18 -2.27
CA VAL A 374 32.58 19.40 -2.76
C VAL A 374 33.57 19.43 -1.61
N ARG A 375 33.26 20.10 -0.48
CA ARG A 375 34.10 20.07 0.72
C ARG A 375 34.26 18.66 1.27
N GLU A 376 33.19 17.87 1.32
CA GLU A 376 33.22 16.48 1.78
C GLU A 376 34.06 15.59 0.85
N ALA A 377 33.96 15.78 -0.48
CA ALA A 377 34.80 15.09 -1.46
C ALA A 377 36.29 15.47 -1.31
N VAL A 378 36.60 16.77 -1.13
CA VAL A 378 37.97 17.25 -0.90
C VAL A 378 38.51 16.78 0.45
N LEU A 379 37.70 16.76 1.50
CA LEU A 379 38.06 16.21 2.81
C LEU A 379 38.35 14.71 2.71
N GLN A 380 37.58 13.96 1.93
CA GLN A 380 37.84 12.55 1.67
C GLN A 380 39.14 12.34 0.87
N GLU A 381 39.41 13.17 -0.15
CA GLU A 381 40.68 13.12 -0.90
C GLU A 381 41.89 13.51 -0.04
N VAL A 382 41.77 14.55 0.79
CA VAL A 382 42.84 14.99 1.71
C VAL A 382 43.06 13.96 2.81
N ALA A 383 41.99 13.36 3.36
CA ALA A 383 42.11 12.27 4.34
C ALA A 383 42.73 11.01 3.72
N ALA A 384 42.38 10.68 2.47
CA ALA A 384 42.98 9.57 1.74
C ALA A 384 44.47 9.85 1.45
N ALA A 385 44.82 11.06 1.00
CA ALA A 385 46.20 11.45 0.74
C ALA A 385 47.05 11.52 2.02
N ALA A 386 46.49 11.97 3.15
CA ALA A 386 47.16 11.98 4.45
C ALA A 386 47.39 10.55 4.98
N ALA A 387 46.43 9.64 4.77
CA ALA A 387 46.57 8.22 5.11
C ALA A 387 47.65 7.52 4.25
N ASP A 388 47.73 7.84 2.97
CA ASP A 388 48.73 7.26 2.05
C ASP A 388 50.16 7.79 2.29
N THR A 389 50.32 8.98 2.89
CA THR A 389 51.63 9.61 3.14
C THR A 389 52.13 9.48 4.58
N GLY A 390 51.32 8.93 5.49
CA GLY A 390 51.71 8.73 6.89
C GLY A 390 51.92 10.02 7.68
N LEU A 391 51.27 11.11 7.28
CA LEU A 391 51.35 12.40 7.95
C LEU A 391 50.57 12.37 9.27
N ASP A 392 51.19 12.93 10.32
CA ASP A 392 50.54 13.10 11.62
C ASP A 392 49.35 14.07 11.48
N THR A 393 48.16 13.64 11.94
CA THR A 393 46.88 14.34 11.70
C THR A 393 46.51 15.30 12.84
N GLU A 394 47.30 15.32 13.92
CA GLU A 394 47.12 16.21 15.06
C GLU A 394 47.15 17.71 14.70
N PRO A 395 48.06 18.19 13.81
CA PRO A 395 48.06 19.58 13.36
C PRO A 395 46.82 19.94 12.54
N LEU A 396 46.27 18.97 11.80
CA LEU A 396 45.12 19.16 10.90
C LEU A 396 43.81 19.29 11.69
N ALA A 397 43.69 18.60 12.82
CA ALA A 397 42.52 18.68 13.71
C ALA A 397 42.27 20.12 14.20
N ALA A 398 43.33 20.87 14.49
CA ALA A 398 43.24 22.27 14.92
C ALA A 398 42.77 23.23 13.81
N GLU A 399 43.01 22.89 12.53
CA GLU A 399 42.48 23.63 11.38
C GLU A 399 41.04 23.22 11.05
N LEU A 400 40.70 21.93 11.16
CA LEU A 400 39.34 21.40 10.94
C LEU A 400 38.32 21.93 11.98
N VAL A 401 38.74 22.09 13.24
CA VAL A 401 37.93 22.73 14.29
C VAL A 401 37.81 24.24 14.05
N ARG A 402 38.87 24.90 13.55
CA ARG A 402 38.81 26.33 13.15
C ARG A 402 37.88 26.57 11.97
N ALA A 403 37.79 25.61 11.05
CA ALA A 403 36.88 25.61 9.92
C ALA A 403 35.44 25.19 10.28
N SER A 404 35.12 24.93 11.55
CA SER A 404 33.81 24.49 12.05
C SER A 404 33.28 23.18 11.42
N LEU A 405 34.18 22.34 10.92
CA LEU A 405 33.84 21.07 10.26
C LEU A 405 33.67 19.91 11.26
N VAL A 406 34.24 20.07 12.46
CA VAL A 406 34.15 19.13 13.59
C VAL A 406 34.00 19.97 14.85
N SER A 407 33.09 19.61 15.75
CA SER A 407 33.00 20.30 17.05
C SER A 407 34.23 20.03 17.91
N ARG A 408 34.44 20.85 18.95
CA ARG A 408 35.61 20.77 19.85
C ARG A 408 35.78 19.40 20.53
N ASP A 409 34.74 18.57 20.55
CA ASP A 409 34.72 17.22 21.10
C ASP A 409 34.92 16.10 20.06
N GLY A 410 35.18 16.46 18.79
CA GLY A 410 35.40 15.49 17.71
C GLY A 410 34.12 14.99 17.02
N SER A 411 32.94 15.51 17.36
CA SER A 411 31.67 15.07 16.76
C SER A 411 31.27 15.89 15.51
N VAL A 412 30.58 15.25 14.56
CA VAL A 412 30.02 15.91 13.37
C VAL A 412 28.56 16.27 13.69
N PRO A 413 28.13 17.54 13.58
CA PRO A 413 26.77 17.94 13.94
C PRO A 413 25.75 17.36 12.96
N VAL A 414 24.84 16.49 13.45
CA VAL A 414 23.67 16.02 12.69
C VAL A 414 22.42 16.76 13.20
N PRO A 415 21.61 17.43 12.34
CA PRO A 415 20.42 18.16 12.78
C PRO A 415 19.36 17.22 13.36
N SER A 416 19.00 17.43 14.62
CA SER A 416 18.03 16.64 15.37
C SER A 416 16.59 17.17 15.21
N THR A 417 15.65 16.36 14.73
CA THR A 417 14.20 16.62 14.83
C THR A 417 13.57 15.84 15.99
N VAL A 418 12.67 16.49 16.73
CA VAL A 418 11.93 15.98 17.89
C VAL A 418 10.96 14.85 17.48
N THR A 419 10.94 13.72 18.19
CA THR A 419 10.09 12.58 17.82
C THR A 419 9.53 11.77 19.01
N GLY A 420 8.31 11.24 18.86
CA GLY A 420 7.58 10.44 19.86
C GLY A 420 8.14 9.02 20.11
N PRO A 421 7.61 8.27 21.09
CA PRO A 421 8.28 7.08 21.65
C PRO A 421 8.53 5.93 20.66
N VAL A 422 7.67 5.74 19.65
CA VAL A 422 7.84 4.68 18.62
C VAL A 422 8.96 4.98 17.62
N SER A 423 9.27 6.26 17.41
CA SER A 423 10.25 6.71 16.42
C SER A 423 11.72 6.60 16.88
N ARG A 424 11.95 6.54 18.20
CA ARG A 424 13.31 6.47 18.77
C ARG A 424 13.98 5.13 18.42
N LEU A 425 13.22 4.04 18.42
CA LEU A 425 13.68 2.70 18.05
C LEU A 425 13.91 2.51 16.54
N THR A 426 13.15 3.22 15.69
CA THR A 426 13.34 3.17 14.23
C THR A 426 14.48 4.06 13.72
N ARG A 427 15.04 4.93 14.57
CA ARG A 427 16.18 5.79 14.22
C ARG A 427 17.53 5.16 14.57
N THR A 428 17.59 4.34 15.61
CA THR A 428 18.82 3.64 16.02
C THR A 428 19.10 2.41 15.16
N VAL A 429 18.04 1.76 14.64
CA VAL A 429 18.14 0.56 13.82
C VAL A 429 17.76 0.88 12.38
N PRO A 430 18.63 0.63 11.40
CA PRO A 430 18.34 0.95 10.00
C PRO A 430 17.14 0.15 9.49
N ILE A 431 16.39 0.73 8.55
CA ILE A 431 15.13 0.17 8.07
C ILE A 431 15.25 -1.24 7.49
N TRP A 432 16.41 -1.59 6.90
CA TRP A 432 16.66 -2.92 6.36
C TRP A 432 16.72 -3.98 7.46
N ALA A 433 17.16 -3.63 8.67
CA ALA A 433 17.17 -4.54 9.80
C ALA A 433 15.74 -4.79 10.33
N TRP A 434 14.88 -3.76 10.34
CA TRP A 434 13.45 -3.94 10.63
C TRP A 434 12.74 -4.84 9.61
N LEU A 435 13.03 -4.65 8.31
CA LEU A 435 12.49 -5.51 7.26
C LEU A 435 13.02 -6.93 7.35
N GLY A 436 14.31 -7.11 7.65
CA GLY A 436 14.91 -8.42 7.87
C GLY A 436 14.30 -9.15 9.08
N ALA A 437 14.10 -8.45 10.20
CA ALA A 437 13.44 -8.99 11.38
C ALA A 437 11.98 -9.37 11.09
N LEU A 438 11.23 -8.48 10.43
CA LEU A 438 9.84 -8.75 10.04
C LEU A 438 9.75 -9.97 9.11
N TYR A 439 10.63 -10.07 8.11
CA TYR A 439 10.70 -11.22 7.22
C TYR A 439 11.03 -12.51 7.98
N ALA A 440 12.03 -12.50 8.86
CA ALA A 440 12.41 -13.67 9.64
C ALA A 440 11.29 -14.15 10.57
N VAL A 441 10.60 -13.21 11.25
CA VAL A 441 9.44 -13.53 12.09
C VAL A 441 8.30 -14.09 11.26
N ALA A 442 7.97 -13.46 10.13
CA ALA A 442 6.91 -13.92 9.24
C ALA A 442 7.20 -15.34 8.72
N VAL A 443 8.42 -15.60 8.22
CA VAL A 443 8.83 -16.94 7.77
C VAL A 443 8.72 -17.96 8.90
N SER A 444 9.19 -17.62 10.10
CA SER A 444 9.15 -18.55 11.24
C SER A 444 7.72 -18.93 11.63
N VAL A 445 6.82 -17.93 11.70
CA VAL A 445 5.40 -18.15 12.01
C VAL A 445 4.73 -18.95 10.90
N GLN A 446 4.87 -18.52 9.63
CA GLN A 446 4.22 -19.20 8.51
C GLN A 446 4.74 -20.61 8.31
N LEU A 447 6.04 -20.87 8.52
CA LEU A 447 6.59 -22.21 8.48
C LEU A 447 6.04 -23.09 9.61
N ALA A 448 5.96 -22.55 10.83
CA ALA A 448 5.41 -23.29 11.97
C ALA A 448 3.94 -23.70 11.74
N LEU A 449 3.14 -22.82 11.13
CA LEU A 449 1.75 -23.11 10.75
C LEU A 449 1.69 -24.09 9.56
N ALA A 450 2.48 -23.85 8.50
CA ALA A 450 2.55 -24.69 7.31
C ALA A 450 2.88 -26.15 7.64
N LEU A 451 3.83 -26.40 8.53
CA LEU A 451 4.24 -27.76 8.93
C LEU A 451 3.13 -28.54 9.66
N ARG A 452 2.06 -27.88 10.13
CA ARG A 452 0.88 -28.55 10.70
C ARG A 452 -0.03 -29.13 9.62
N VAL A 453 0.06 -28.62 8.39
CA VAL A 453 -0.57 -29.23 7.21
C VAL A 453 0.26 -30.44 6.82
N THR A 454 -0.14 -31.61 7.30
CA THR A 454 0.67 -32.84 7.19
C THR A 454 0.50 -33.56 5.86
N SER A 455 -0.57 -33.29 5.12
CA SER A 455 -0.86 -33.91 3.83
C SER A 455 -1.45 -32.91 2.86
N PRO A 456 -1.18 -33.08 1.54
CA PRO A 456 -1.93 -32.33 0.56
C PRO A 456 -3.41 -32.74 0.66
N TRP A 457 -4.31 -31.83 0.31
CA TRP A 457 -5.76 -32.07 0.38
C TRP A 457 -6.52 -31.33 -0.72
N ILE A 458 -5.89 -30.31 -1.32
CA ILE A 458 -6.34 -29.71 -2.58
C ILE A 458 -5.77 -30.59 -3.71
N MET A 459 -6.23 -31.84 -3.75
CA MET A 459 -5.51 -32.96 -4.37
C MET A 459 -5.08 -32.76 -5.81
N VAL A 460 -6.02 -32.40 -6.68
CA VAL A 460 -5.74 -32.31 -8.12
C VAL A 460 -4.68 -31.24 -8.39
N ASP A 461 -4.86 -30.05 -7.83
CA ASP A 461 -3.94 -28.93 -8.04
C ASP A 461 -2.56 -29.24 -7.41
N GLU A 462 -2.50 -29.75 -6.18
CA GLU A 462 -1.23 -30.03 -5.49
C GLU A 462 -0.45 -31.16 -6.18
N LEU A 463 -1.14 -32.17 -6.69
CA LEU A 463 -0.53 -33.27 -7.43
C LEU A 463 0.00 -32.81 -8.79
N VAL A 464 -0.74 -31.96 -9.52
CA VAL A 464 -0.31 -31.39 -10.80
C VAL A 464 1.00 -30.64 -10.66
N TYR A 465 1.10 -29.72 -9.70
CA TYR A 465 2.35 -28.95 -9.51
C TYR A 465 3.49 -29.80 -8.96
N SER A 466 3.19 -30.78 -8.10
CA SER A 466 4.15 -31.77 -7.61
C SER A 466 4.73 -32.61 -8.76
N ASP A 467 3.90 -33.11 -9.66
CA ASP A 467 4.34 -33.95 -10.77
C ASP A 467 5.09 -33.16 -11.84
N MET A 468 4.68 -31.92 -12.12
CA MET A 468 5.44 -31.01 -12.99
C MET A 468 6.83 -30.70 -12.42
N ALA A 469 6.95 -30.44 -11.11
CA ALA A 469 8.24 -30.17 -10.48
C ALA A 469 9.14 -31.41 -10.51
N ARG A 470 8.57 -32.58 -10.22
CA ARG A 470 9.23 -33.89 -10.22
C ARG A 470 9.71 -34.29 -11.62
N SER A 471 8.84 -34.17 -12.63
CA SER A 471 9.15 -34.52 -14.01
C SER A 471 10.21 -33.59 -14.59
N PHE A 472 10.16 -32.29 -14.30
CA PHE A 472 11.20 -31.35 -14.72
C PHE A 472 12.55 -31.67 -14.07
N ALA A 473 12.56 -31.94 -12.76
CA ALA A 473 13.78 -32.35 -12.05
C ALA A 473 14.43 -33.62 -12.64
N LYS A 474 13.62 -34.55 -13.18
CA LYS A 474 14.11 -35.82 -13.75
C LYS A 474 14.41 -35.75 -15.25
N THR A 475 13.66 -34.98 -16.02
CA THR A 475 13.65 -35.06 -17.50
C THR A 475 13.89 -33.72 -18.19
N GLY A 476 13.83 -32.59 -17.48
CA GLY A 476 13.85 -31.25 -18.06
C GLY A 476 12.54 -30.82 -18.73
N HIS A 477 11.49 -31.63 -18.64
CA HIS A 477 10.17 -31.34 -19.21
C HIS A 477 9.09 -31.31 -18.14
N PHE A 478 8.14 -30.36 -18.25
CA PHE A 478 6.99 -30.27 -17.35
C PHE A 478 5.89 -31.22 -17.82
N LEU A 479 5.78 -32.37 -17.15
CA LEU A 479 4.87 -33.46 -17.49
C LEU A 479 3.91 -33.74 -16.33
N ILE A 480 2.68 -34.12 -16.66
CA ILE A 480 1.71 -34.74 -15.74
C ILE A 480 1.47 -36.16 -16.25
N ARG A 481 1.81 -37.17 -15.45
CA ARG A 481 1.73 -38.60 -15.80
C ARG A 481 2.38 -38.91 -17.15
N GLY A 482 3.49 -38.23 -17.45
CA GLY A 482 4.26 -38.37 -18.69
C GLY A 482 3.73 -37.62 -19.91
N VAL A 483 2.66 -36.83 -19.77
CA VAL A 483 2.08 -35.99 -20.84
C VAL A 483 2.41 -34.52 -20.61
N HIS A 484 2.71 -33.77 -21.66
CA HIS A 484 3.03 -32.34 -21.54
C HIS A 484 1.87 -31.54 -20.93
N ALA A 485 2.20 -30.75 -19.91
CA ALA A 485 1.25 -29.96 -19.16
C ALA A 485 1.15 -28.52 -19.71
N ASN A 486 -0.07 -28.02 -19.86
CA ASN A 486 -0.34 -26.61 -20.24
C ASN A 486 -0.69 -25.78 -19.00
N TYR A 487 0.17 -25.81 -17.98
CA TYR A 487 0.02 -25.07 -16.71
C TYR A 487 1.21 -24.13 -16.52
N GLY A 488 1.06 -23.14 -15.63
CA GLY A 488 2.15 -22.23 -15.28
C GLY A 488 3.37 -22.97 -14.73
N PHE A 489 4.55 -22.68 -15.27
CA PHE A 489 5.77 -23.43 -14.95
C PHE A 489 6.64 -22.77 -13.87
N VAL A 490 6.41 -21.50 -13.54
CA VAL A 490 7.28 -20.75 -12.60
C VAL A 490 7.33 -21.42 -11.23
N TYR A 491 6.18 -21.86 -10.71
CA TYR A 491 6.11 -22.51 -9.41
C TYR A 491 6.71 -23.93 -9.41
N PRO A 492 6.36 -24.83 -10.35
CA PRO A 492 7.06 -26.11 -10.50
C PRO A 492 8.58 -25.99 -10.68
N LEU A 493 9.05 -25.00 -11.45
CA LEU A 493 10.47 -24.74 -11.65
C LEU A 493 11.16 -24.39 -10.33
N LEU A 494 10.54 -23.55 -9.50
CA LEU A 494 11.06 -23.17 -8.18
C LEU A 494 11.16 -24.37 -7.23
N LEU A 495 10.21 -25.30 -7.28
CA LEU A 495 10.22 -26.50 -6.44
C LEU A 495 11.15 -27.61 -6.96
N SER A 496 11.45 -27.63 -8.27
CA SER A 496 12.22 -28.71 -8.90
C SER A 496 13.58 -29.04 -8.22
N PRO A 497 14.36 -28.08 -7.65
CA PRO A 497 15.58 -28.41 -6.91
C PRO A 497 15.34 -29.22 -5.64
N VAL A 498 14.20 -29.03 -4.97
CA VAL A 498 13.81 -29.82 -3.79
C VAL A 498 13.54 -31.27 -4.20
N TYR A 499 12.86 -31.46 -5.34
CA TYR A 499 12.55 -32.78 -5.87
C TYR A 499 13.78 -33.53 -6.38
N SER A 500 14.80 -32.82 -6.89
CA SER A 500 16.07 -33.44 -7.33
C SER A 500 16.99 -33.81 -6.17
N ALA A 501 17.07 -32.98 -5.12
CA ALA A 501 18.02 -33.17 -4.02
C ALA A 501 17.53 -34.13 -2.92
N ILE A 502 16.22 -34.29 -2.74
CA ILE A 502 15.64 -35.00 -1.59
C ILE A 502 15.00 -36.33 -2.02
N GLY A 503 15.24 -37.38 -1.24
CA GLY A 503 14.81 -38.75 -1.52
C GLY A 503 13.33 -39.03 -1.17
N PRO A 504 12.93 -39.06 0.11
CA PRO A 504 11.55 -39.39 0.52
C PRO A 504 10.56 -38.27 0.20
N MET A 505 9.34 -38.61 -0.23
CA MET A 505 8.30 -37.59 -0.51
C MET A 505 7.84 -36.84 0.74
N SER A 506 7.90 -37.47 1.92
CA SER A 506 7.65 -36.80 3.22
C SER A 506 8.55 -35.59 3.43
N ASP A 507 9.84 -35.73 3.13
CA ASP A 507 10.82 -34.67 3.30
C ASP A 507 10.69 -33.63 2.19
N VAL A 508 10.46 -34.07 0.94
CA VAL A 508 10.21 -33.17 -0.19
C VAL A 508 9.04 -32.24 0.08
N TYR A 509 7.95 -32.76 0.65
CA TYR A 509 6.78 -31.96 0.99
C TYR A 509 7.11 -30.91 2.05
N ARG A 510 7.80 -31.28 3.14
CA ARG A 510 8.21 -30.36 4.21
C ARG A 510 9.18 -29.27 3.72
N TRP A 511 10.15 -29.64 2.89
CA TRP A 511 11.08 -28.68 2.31
C TRP A 511 10.41 -27.78 1.27
N SER A 512 9.42 -28.28 0.54
CA SER A 512 8.59 -27.45 -0.33
C SER A 512 7.78 -26.44 0.47
N GLN A 513 7.21 -26.83 1.62
CA GLN A 513 6.56 -25.89 2.56
C GLN A 513 7.54 -24.84 3.10
N ALA A 514 8.80 -25.21 3.36
CA ALA A 514 9.84 -24.26 3.75
C ALA A 514 10.16 -23.25 2.65
N VAL A 515 10.30 -23.71 1.40
CA VAL A 515 10.44 -22.83 0.23
C VAL A 515 9.22 -21.91 0.09
N ASN A 516 8.01 -22.45 0.25
CA ASN A 516 6.77 -21.68 0.16
C ASN A 516 6.71 -20.59 1.22
N ALA A 517 7.03 -20.89 2.49
CA ALA A 517 7.09 -19.90 3.57
C ALA A 517 8.12 -18.80 3.27
N LEU A 518 9.32 -19.15 2.79
CA LEU A 518 10.35 -18.18 2.42
C LEU A 518 9.87 -17.24 1.29
N VAL A 519 9.20 -17.80 0.28
CA VAL A 519 8.80 -17.06 -0.92
C VAL A 519 7.57 -16.20 -0.65
N ILE A 520 6.51 -16.75 -0.06
CA ILE A 520 5.29 -16.00 0.22
C ILE A 520 5.55 -14.84 1.18
N CYS A 521 6.42 -15.03 2.20
CA CYS A 521 6.81 -13.96 3.12
C CYS A 521 7.73 -12.93 2.45
N SER A 522 8.33 -13.20 1.29
CA SER A 522 9.15 -12.20 0.58
C SER A 522 8.32 -11.01 0.12
N ALA A 523 6.98 -11.14 0.15
CA ALA A 523 6.00 -10.07 -0.02
C ALA A 523 6.25 -8.84 0.88
N VAL A 524 6.92 -9.00 2.04
CA VAL A 524 7.36 -7.88 2.90
C VAL A 524 8.06 -6.79 2.08
N LEU A 525 8.96 -7.18 1.17
CA LEU A 525 9.79 -6.25 0.41
C LEU A 525 8.99 -5.42 -0.60
N PRO A 526 8.29 -6.01 -1.59
CA PRO A 526 7.51 -5.22 -2.54
C PRO A 526 6.36 -4.47 -1.86
N ALA A 527 5.73 -5.02 -0.81
CA ALA A 527 4.70 -4.30 -0.04
C ALA A 527 5.26 -3.03 0.62
N TYR A 528 6.42 -3.14 1.28
CA TYR A 528 7.09 -1.98 1.89
C TYR A 528 7.49 -0.94 0.84
N LEU A 529 8.14 -1.37 -0.25
CA LEU A 529 8.61 -0.48 -1.32
C LEU A 529 7.45 0.23 -2.03
N LEU A 530 6.33 -0.45 -2.20
CA LEU A 530 5.11 0.13 -2.75
C LEU A 530 4.52 1.16 -1.77
N ALA A 531 4.36 0.80 -0.49
CA ALA A 531 3.81 1.66 0.54
C ALA A 531 4.65 2.93 0.76
N ARG A 532 5.99 2.80 0.83
CA ARG A 532 6.94 3.92 1.05
C ARG A 532 6.83 5.02 -0.01
N ARG A 533 6.24 4.74 -1.18
CA ARG A 533 6.00 5.77 -2.21
C ARG A 533 4.90 6.75 -1.83
N VAL A 534 3.95 6.33 -0.99
CA VAL A 534 2.73 7.08 -0.69
C VAL A 534 2.52 7.37 0.80
N VAL A 535 3.26 6.70 1.69
CA VAL A 535 3.24 6.91 3.15
C VAL A 535 4.66 6.99 3.76
N ARG A 536 4.76 7.46 5.01
CA ARG A 536 6.03 7.54 5.77
C ARG A 536 6.62 6.13 6.02
N PRO A 537 7.95 6.02 6.27
CA PRO A 537 8.60 4.73 6.46
C PRO A 537 8.00 3.84 7.57
N SER A 538 7.52 4.44 8.67
CA SER A 538 6.89 3.70 9.77
C SER A 538 5.54 3.10 9.36
N ALA A 539 4.69 3.85 8.66
CA ALA A 539 3.44 3.34 8.12
C ALA A 539 3.68 2.30 7.01
N ALA A 540 4.73 2.49 6.19
CA ALA A 540 5.12 1.48 5.21
C ALA A 540 5.53 0.14 5.84
N LEU A 541 6.18 0.16 7.03
CA LEU A 541 6.43 -1.07 7.79
C LEU A 541 5.15 -1.72 8.28
N ILE A 542 4.17 -0.95 8.75
CA ILE A 542 2.85 -1.47 9.14
C ILE A 542 2.15 -2.12 7.95
N ALA A 543 2.20 -1.49 6.77
CA ALA A 543 1.65 -2.05 5.54
C ALA A 543 2.29 -3.41 5.18
N ALA A 544 3.63 -3.48 5.28
CA ALA A 544 4.36 -4.71 5.01
C ALA A 544 4.07 -5.81 6.03
N ALA A 545 3.92 -5.45 7.31
CA ALA A 545 3.54 -6.40 8.38
C ALA A 545 2.13 -6.95 8.16
N LEU A 546 1.16 -6.08 7.84
CA LEU A 546 -0.20 -6.49 7.52
C LEU A 546 -0.27 -7.37 6.26
N ALA A 547 0.56 -7.09 5.25
CA ALA A 547 0.62 -7.90 4.03
C ALA A 547 1.01 -9.36 4.32
N VAL A 548 1.99 -9.61 5.19
CA VAL A 548 2.38 -10.99 5.56
C VAL A 548 1.59 -11.59 6.73
N ALA A 549 0.77 -10.79 7.40
CA ALA A 549 -0.19 -11.26 8.39
C ALA A 549 -1.53 -11.71 7.75
N LEU A 550 -1.71 -11.50 6.45
CA LEU A 550 -2.94 -11.87 5.73
C LEU A 550 -3.29 -13.36 5.95
N PRO A 551 -4.55 -13.69 6.29
CA PRO A 551 -4.98 -15.07 6.50
C PRO A 551 -4.75 -15.99 5.30
N SER A 552 -4.89 -15.47 4.09
CA SER A 552 -4.69 -16.24 2.86
C SER A 552 -3.22 -16.67 2.65
N THR A 553 -2.27 -16.20 3.48
CA THR A 553 -0.90 -16.76 3.48
C THR A 553 -0.83 -18.19 4.03
N VAL A 554 -1.94 -18.75 4.54
CA VAL A 554 -2.08 -20.18 4.89
C VAL A 554 -1.73 -21.14 3.74
N TYR A 555 -1.79 -20.70 2.48
CA TYR A 555 -1.34 -21.49 1.33
C TYR A 555 0.15 -21.86 1.39
N ALA A 556 0.95 -21.25 2.29
CA ALA A 556 2.31 -21.70 2.61
C ALA A 556 2.36 -23.19 2.97
N GLY A 557 1.29 -23.72 3.58
CA GLY A 557 1.14 -25.12 3.94
C GLY A 557 0.79 -26.07 2.78
N THR A 558 0.45 -25.55 1.59
CA THR A 558 -0.01 -26.35 0.45
C THR A 558 0.91 -26.19 -0.76
N LEU A 559 0.84 -27.11 -1.73
CA LEU A 559 1.61 -27.00 -2.98
C LEU A 559 0.90 -26.19 -4.07
N MET A 560 0.61 -24.93 -3.76
CA MET A 560 -0.20 -24.03 -4.59
C MET A 560 0.61 -22.89 -5.22
N THR A 561 0.20 -22.41 -6.40
CA THR A 561 0.86 -21.31 -7.14
C THR A 561 0.83 -19.97 -6.41
N GLU A 562 -0.14 -19.80 -5.53
CA GLU A 562 -0.43 -18.67 -4.64
C GLU A 562 0.83 -18.23 -3.90
N ASN A 563 1.66 -19.20 -3.48
CA ASN A 563 2.92 -18.99 -2.77
C ASN A 563 3.92 -18.12 -3.53
N VAL A 564 3.97 -18.26 -4.86
CA VAL A 564 4.85 -17.48 -5.74
C VAL A 564 4.10 -16.31 -6.35
N PHE A 565 2.84 -16.52 -6.70
CA PHE A 565 2.05 -15.51 -7.39
C PHE A 565 1.83 -14.27 -6.53
N TYR A 566 1.60 -14.43 -5.22
CA TYR A 566 1.40 -13.30 -4.33
C TYR A 566 2.55 -12.28 -4.31
N PRO A 567 3.82 -12.67 -4.02
CA PRO A 567 4.93 -11.73 -4.10
C PRO A 567 5.20 -11.23 -5.52
N VAL A 568 5.02 -12.06 -6.56
CA VAL A 568 5.15 -11.64 -7.97
C VAL A 568 4.14 -10.54 -8.32
N PHE A 569 2.89 -10.67 -7.87
CA PHE A 569 1.85 -9.67 -8.07
C PHE A 569 2.21 -8.33 -7.41
N LEU A 570 2.77 -8.35 -6.19
CA LEU A 570 3.19 -7.12 -5.52
C LEU A 570 4.39 -6.45 -6.22
N TRP A 571 5.33 -7.24 -6.73
CA TRP A 571 6.41 -6.71 -7.59
C TRP A 571 5.87 -6.11 -8.89
N LEU A 572 4.86 -6.73 -9.49
CA LEU A 572 4.16 -6.21 -10.66
C LEU A 572 3.44 -4.89 -10.35
N ALA A 573 2.71 -4.81 -9.23
CA ALA A 573 2.05 -3.59 -8.79
C ALA A 573 3.07 -2.45 -8.55
N LEU A 574 4.21 -2.76 -7.93
CA LEU A 574 5.32 -1.82 -7.76
C LEU A 574 5.92 -1.38 -9.10
N ALA A 575 6.13 -2.31 -10.04
CA ALA A 575 6.62 -1.99 -11.39
C ALA A 575 5.62 -1.10 -12.15
N LEU A 576 4.32 -1.35 -12.02
CA LEU A 576 3.26 -0.55 -12.61
C LEU A 576 3.27 0.88 -12.05
N VAL A 577 3.29 1.03 -10.74
CA VAL A 577 3.41 2.34 -10.07
C VAL A 577 4.70 3.06 -10.50
N ALA A 578 5.83 2.36 -10.53
CA ALA A 578 7.11 2.94 -10.95
C ALA A 578 7.11 3.40 -12.42
N ALA A 579 6.46 2.64 -13.32
CA ALA A 579 6.31 2.99 -14.73
C ALA A 579 5.38 4.19 -14.93
N LEU A 580 4.29 4.27 -14.16
CA LEU A 580 3.37 5.41 -14.19
C LEU A 580 3.99 6.70 -13.63
N GLU A 581 4.83 6.61 -12.59
CA GLU A 581 5.54 7.78 -12.05
C GLU A 581 6.55 8.37 -13.05
N ARG A 582 7.34 7.51 -13.70
CA ARG A 582 8.33 7.91 -14.72
C ARG A 582 8.30 6.91 -15.88
N PRO A 583 7.64 7.23 -17.01
CA PRO A 583 7.43 6.31 -18.13
C PRO A 583 8.68 6.15 -19.01
N THR A 584 9.77 5.64 -18.43
CA THR A 584 10.99 5.29 -19.18
C THR A 584 10.83 3.93 -19.87
N ARG A 585 11.54 3.72 -20.99
CA ARG A 585 11.52 2.43 -21.72
C ARG A 585 11.92 1.26 -20.82
N GLY A 586 12.96 1.44 -20.00
CA GLY A 586 13.41 0.41 -19.06
C GLY A 586 12.34 -0.01 -18.04
N ARG A 587 11.58 0.95 -17.49
CA ARG A 587 10.49 0.62 -16.54
C ARG A 587 9.28 -0.01 -17.22
N GLN A 588 8.98 0.37 -18.47
CA GLN A 588 7.92 -0.27 -19.25
C GLN A 588 8.30 -1.72 -19.63
N LEU A 589 9.57 -1.98 -19.98
CA LEU A 589 10.08 -3.33 -20.20
C LEU A 589 10.07 -4.17 -18.92
N LEU A 590 10.48 -3.59 -17.78
CA LEU A 590 10.41 -4.27 -16.49
C LEU A 590 8.97 -4.63 -16.10
N LEU A 591 8.02 -3.73 -16.33
CA LEU A 591 6.59 -3.99 -16.12
C LEU A 591 6.11 -5.14 -17.02
N LEU A 592 6.45 -5.14 -18.30
CA LEU A 592 6.08 -6.22 -19.23
C LEU A 592 6.73 -7.55 -18.86
N ALA A 593 7.97 -7.55 -18.38
CA ALA A 593 8.63 -8.73 -17.86
C ALA A 593 7.91 -9.26 -16.60
N ALA A 594 7.51 -8.38 -15.68
CA ALA A 594 6.72 -8.75 -14.51
C ALA A 594 5.34 -9.34 -14.91
N VAL A 595 4.68 -8.78 -15.93
CA VAL A 595 3.43 -9.32 -16.48
C VAL A 595 3.64 -10.70 -17.08
N ALA A 596 4.73 -10.92 -17.83
CA ALA A 596 5.06 -12.23 -18.37
C ALA A 596 5.30 -13.26 -17.25
N VAL A 597 6.10 -12.92 -16.23
CA VAL A 597 6.33 -13.82 -15.09
C VAL A 597 5.03 -14.12 -14.33
N ALA A 598 4.16 -13.12 -14.15
CA ALA A 598 2.85 -13.31 -13.53
C ALA A 598 1.98 -14.29 -14.34
N PHE A 599 1.93 -14.11 -15.67
CA PHE A 599 1.19 -14.98 -16.58
C PHE A 599 1.74 -16.42 -16.60
N GLU A 600 3.06 -16.59 -16.62
CA GLU A 600 3.70 -17.91 -16.57
C GLU A 600 3.62 -18.57 -15.18
N THR A 601 3.29 -17.81 -14.15
CA THR A 601 2.93 -18.37 -12.84
C THR A 601 1.47 -18.81 -12.82
N ARG A 602 0.56 -17.98 -13.36
CA ARG A 602 -0.87 -18.25 -13.45
C ARG A 602 -1.47 -17.65 -14.72
N ALA A 603 -1.98 -18.50 -15.61
CA ALA A 603 -2.59 -18.05 -16.87
C ALA A 603 -3.88 -17.23 -16.69
N GLN A 604 -4.53 -17.30 -15.52
CA GLN A 604 -5.72 -16.52 -15.11
C GLN A 604 -5.44 -15.02 -14.89
N THR A 605 -4.38 -14.47 -15.48
CA THR A 605 -3.97 -13.07 -15.26
C THR A 605 -3.98 -12.27 -16.54
N VAL A 606 -4.77 -12.69 -17.53
CA VAL A 606 -4.95 -11.92 -18.74
C VAL A 606 -5.57 -10.56 -18.42
N ALA A 607 -6.40 -10.44 -17.38
CA ALA A 607 -6.93 -9.15 -16.97
C ALA A 607 -5.87 -8.23 -16.35
N ILE A 608 -4.70 -8.73 -15.93
CA ILE A 608 -3.57 -7.87 -15.55
C ILE A 608 -3.05 -7.11 -16.78
N VAL A 609 -3.05 -7.72 -17.97
CA VAL A 609 -2.69 -7.01 -19.21
C VAL A 609 -3.67 -5.85 -19.42
N ALA A 610 -4.97 -6.10 -19.28
CA ALA A 610 -5.99 -5.06 -19.38
C ALA A 610 -5.78 -3.96 -18.33
N ALA A 611 -5.50 -4.33 -17.06
CA ALA A 611 -5.21 -3.38 -16.00
C ALA A 611 -3.99 -2.50 -16.28
N VAL A 612 -2.91 -3.09 -16.78
CA VAL A 612 -1.67 -2.39 -17.16
C VAL A 612 -1.91 -1.42 -18.32
N LEU A 613 -2.77 -1.78 -19.28
CA LEU A 613 -3.15 -0.91 -20.40
C LEU A 613 -4.11 0.21 -19.98
N THR A 614 -5.01 -0.03 -19.02
CA THR A 614 -5.96 0.99 -18.57
C THR A 614 -5.39 1.93 -17.52
N ALA A 615 -4.38 1.54 -16.74
CA ALA A 615 -3.83 2.38 -15.68
C ALA A 615 -3.25 3.72 -16.17
N PRO A 616 -2.52 3.81 -17.30
CA PRO A 616 -2.12 5.08 -17.88
C PRO A 616 -3.30 5.95 -18.32
N LEU A 617 -4.39 5.33 -18.83
CA LEU A 617 -5.62 6.03 -19.21
C LEU A 617 -6.34 6.59 -17.97
N ALA A 618 -6.46 5.79 -16.90
CA ALA A 618 -7.02 6.20 -15.63
C ALA A 618 -6.23 7.37 -15.04
N LEU A 619 -4.89 7.30 -15.06
CA LEU A 619 -4.04 8.40 -14.61
C LEU A 619 -4.25 9.67 -15.44
N ALA A 620 -4.28 9.55 -16.78
CA ALA A 620 -4.51 10.69 -17.66
C ALA A 620 -5.89 11.34 -17.41
N TRP A 621 -6.92 10.53 -17.15
CA TRP A 621 -8.27 11.00 -16.78
C TRP A 621 -8.28 11.74 -15.44
N ILE A 622 -7.58 11.22 -14.42
CA ILE A 622 -7.45 11.87 -13.11
C ILE A 622 -6.71 13.21 -13.23
N GLU A 623 -5.64 13.29 -14.04
CA GLU A 623 -4.81 14.49 -14.16
C GLU A 623 -5.35 15.58 -15.14
N ARG A 624 -6.51 15.38 -15.77
CA ARG A 624 -7.04 16.26 -16.85
C ARG A 624 -6.00 16.50 -17.97
N GLY A 625 -5.19 15.49 -18.28
CA GLY A 625 -4.03 15.62 -19.18
C GLY A 625 -4.40 15.60 -20.68
N ARG A 626 -3.72 16.46 -21.46
CA ARG A 626 -3.71 16.44 -22.94
C ARG A 626 -3.21 15.09 -23.48
N PRO A 627 -3.71 14.61 -24.64
CA PRO A 627 -3.33 13.30 -25.25
C PRO A 627 -1.82 13.10 -25.48
N GLN A 628 -1.01 14.16 -25.39
CA GLN A 628 0.45 14.10 -25.50
C GLN A 628 1.13 13.32 -24.35
N ARG A 629 0.56 13.25 -23.14
CA ARG A 629 1.14 12.45 -22.03
C ARG A 629 1.02 10.94 -22.26
N LEU A 630 -0.01 10.49 -22.98
CA LEU A 630 -0.17 9.09 -23.35
C LEU A 630 0.89 8.62 -24.36
N LYS A 631 1.48 9.54 -25.15
CA LYS A 631 2.58 9.22 -26.06
C LYS A 631 3.81 8.63 -25.34
N ALA A 632 4.02 8.98 -24.06
CA ALA A 632 5.10 8.40 -23.27
C ALA A 632 4.95 6.87 -23.05
N PHE A 633 3.71 6.35 -23.15
CA PHE A 633 3.38 4.94 -23.05
C PHE A 633 3.20 4.27 -24.41
N ALA A 634 3.48 4.96 -25.52
CA ALA A 634 3.45 4.36 -26.86
C ALA A 634 4.29 3.07 -26.98
N PRO A 635 5.48 2.94 -26.34
CA PRO A 635 6.22 1.68 -26.35
C PRO A 635 5.46 0.53 -25.68
N LEU A 636 4.82 0.77 -24.52
CA LEU A 636 3.98 -0.22 -23.85
C LEU A 636 2.86 -0.73 -24.78
N TYR A 637 2.06 0.19 -25.34
CA TYR A 637 0.97 -0.19 -26.25
C TYR A 637 1.49 -0.87 -27.53
N GLY A 638 2.60 -0.38 -28.09
CA GLY A 638 3.20 -0.94 -29.30
C GLY A 638 3.74 -2.36 -29.10
N ILE A 639 4.42 -2.63 -27.98
CA ILE A 639 4.94 -3.98 -27.67
C ILE A 639 3.79 -4.95 -27.44
N VAL A 640 2.77 -4.56 -26.66
CA VAL A 640 1.62 -5.44 -26.40
C VAL A 640 0.83 -5.70 -27.67
N ALA A 641 0.62 -4.69 -28.52
CA ALA A 641 -0.03 -4.86 -29.81
C ALA A 641 0.78 -5.77 -30.76
N ALA A 642 2.09 -5.58 -30.84
CA ALA A 642 2.97 -6.43 -31.64
C ALA A 642 2.96 -7.89 -31.15
N ALA A 643 3.02 -8.10 -29.83
CA ALA A 643 2.91 -9.42 -29.22
C ALA A 643 1.55 -10.06 -29.57
N ALA A 644 0.44 -9.33 -29.42
CA ALA A 644 -0.89 -9.83 -29.78
C ALA A 644 -0.97 -10.24 -31.26
N VAL A 645 -0.43 -9.42 -32.18
CA VAL A 645 -0.38 -9.75 -33.62
C VAL A 645 0.47 -11.00 -33.88
N ILE A 646 1.67 -11.09 -33.30
CA ILE A 646 2.56 -12.26 -33.46
C ILE A 646 1.84 -13.53 -33.00
N VAL A 647 1.18 -13.48 -31.85
CA VAL A 647 0.49 -14.65 -31.31
C VAL A 647 -0.70 -15.03 -32.20
N VAL A 648 -1.51 -14.07 -32.64
CA VAL A 648 -2.63 -14.33 -33.57
C VAL A 648 -2.13 -14.94 -34.87
N VAL A 649 -1.08 -14.38 -35.49
CA VAL A 649 -0.47 -14.89 -36.72
C VAL A 649 0.08 -16.31 -36.50
N SER A 650 0.76 -16.55 -35.37
CA SER A 650 1.30 -17.87 -35.03
C SER A 650 0.20 -18.92 -34.87
N GLU A 651 -0.88 -18.61 -34.15
CA GLU A 651 -1.98 -19.57 -33.94
C GLU A 651 -2.76 -19.83 -35.24
N VAL A 652 -3.02 -18.80 -36.04
CA VAL A 652 -3.65 -18.95 -37.37
C VAL A 652 -2.76 -19.78 -38.30
N ALA A 653 -1.44 -19.55 -38.31
CA ALA A 653 -0.49 -20.34 -39.10
C ALA A 653 -0.41 -21.81 -38.65
N ARG A 654 -0.70 -22.10 -37.38
CA ARG A 654 -0.83 -23.45 -36.83
C ARG A 654 -2.21 -24.08 -37.06
N GLY A 655 -3.12 -23.39 -37.76
CA GLY A 655 -4.49 -23.85 -38.01
C GLY A 655 -5.38 -23.84 -36.76
N ARG A 656 -5.00 -23.10 -35.72
CA ARG A 656 -5.72 -23.00 -34.45
C ARG A 656 -6.48 -21.68 -34.37
N SER A 657 -7.57 -21.67 -33.60
CA SER A 657 -8.29 -20.43 -33.28
C SER A 657 -7.40 -19.51 -32.43
N PRO A 658 -7.43 -18.18 -32.61
CA PRO A 658 -6.81 -17.23 -31.69
C PRO A 658 -7.25 -17.39 -30.23
N ALA A 659 -8.41 -18.00 -29.97
CA ALA A 659 -8.86 -18.32 -28.61
C ALA A 659 -7.99 -19.41 -27.93
N ALA A 660 -7.23 -20.20 -28.68
CA ALA A 660 -6.36 -21.26 -28.16
C ALA A 660 -5.21 -20.72 -27.28
N ILE A 661 -4.91 -19.42 -27.38
CA ILE A 661 -3.89 -18.71 -26.58
C ILE A 661 -4.17 -18.80 -25.08
N LEU A 662 -5.46 -18.85 -24.70
CA LEU A 662 -5.88 -18.96 -23.30
C LEU A 662 -5.64 -20.37 -22.73
N GLY A 663 -5.11 -21.32 -23.53
CA GLY A 663 -4.89 -22.70 -23.12
C GLY A 663 -6.19 -23.35 -22.65
N ASN A 664 -6.17 -23.99 -21.48
CA ASN A 664 -7.37 -24.56 -20.84
C ASN A 664 -8.39 -23.50 -20.40
N TYR A 665 -8.06 -22.21 -20.42
CA TYR A 665 -9.01 -21.11 -20.21
C TYR A 665 -9.68 -20.64 -21.50
N SER A 666 -9.36 -21.19 -22.67
CA SER A 666 -10.10 -20.91 -23.93
C SER A 666 -11.60 -21.22 -23.86
N VAL A 667 -12.01 -21.97 -22.84
CA VAL A 667 -13.40 -22.25 -22.53
C VAL A 667 -14.15 -20.97 -22.16
N THR A 668 -13.51 -19.98 -21.52
CA THR A 668 -14.13 -18.69 -21.14
C THR A 668 -14.49 -17.86 -22.37
N SER A 669 -13.65 -17.80 -23.40
CA SER A 669 -13.93 -16.98 -24.59
C SER A 669 -15.03 -17.52 -25.51
N ASN A 670 -15.32 -18.83 -25.44
CA ASN A 670 -16.28 -19.49 -26.34
C ASN A 670 -17.68 -19.69 -25.72
N GLY A 671 -17.89 -19.20 -24.50
CA GLY A 671 -19.15 -19.32 -23.78
C GLY A 671 -20.03 -18.07 -23.91
N GLY A 672 -21.29 -18.22 -24.32
CA GLY A 672 -22.28 -17.15 -24.15
C GLY A 672 -22.44 -16.77 -22.66
N TYR A 673 -22.05 -15.55 -22.29
CA TYR A 673 -22.22 -15.03 -20.93
C TYR A 673 -23.60 -14.38 -20.77
N GLN A 674 -24.26 -14.65 -19.65
CA GLN A 674 -25.47 -13.93 -19.27
C GLN A 674 -25.08 -12.72 -18.41
N LEU A 675 -25.60 -11.54 -18.76
CA LEU A 675 -25.22 -10.28 -18.12
C LEU A 675 -25.56 -10.26 -16.62
N TRP A 676 -26.75 -10.73 -16.23
CA TRP A 676 -27.21 -10.61 -14.85
C TRP A 676 -26.48 -11.54 -13.87
N PRO A 677 -26.33 -12.85 -14.14
CA PRO A 677 -25.49 -13.72 -13.32
C PRO A 677 -24.04 -13.21 -13.21
N ALA A 678 -23.46 -12.68 -14.28
CA ALA A 678 -22.12 -12.11 -14.23
C ALA A 678 -22.02 -10.95 -13.23
N ILE A 679 -22.97 -10.01 -13.25
CA ILE A 679 -23.01 -8.88 -12.31
C ILE A 679 -23.18 -9.36 -10.87
N GLU A 680 -24.06 -10.32 -10.63
CA GLU A 680 -24.27 -10.92 -9.31
C GLU A 680 -22.95 -11.47 -8.74
N TRP A 681 -22.23 -12.29 -9.53
CA TRP A 681 -20.95 -12.85 -9.09
C TRP A 681 -19.86 -11.79 -8.92
N ILE A 682 -19.82 -10.74 -9.74
CA ILE A 682 -18.91 -9.60 -9.56
C ILE A 682 -19.17 -8.90 -8.21
N VAL A 683 -20.45 -8.65 -7.88
CA VAL A 683 -20.83 -8.02 -6.59
C VAL A 683 -20.48 -8.93 -5.42
N LEU A 684 -20.71 -10.24 -5.53
CA LEU A 684 -20.36 -11.20 -4.47
C LEU A 684 -18.86 -11.23 -4.18
N HIS A 685 -18.02 -11.22 -5.21
CA HIS A 685 -16.56 -11.17 -5.04
C HIS A 685 -16.09 -9.82 -4.48
N LEU A 686 -16.72 -8.71 -4.87
CA LEU A 686 -16.42 -7.40 -4.30
C LEU A 686 -16.81 -7.33 -2.82
N ALA A 687 -17.98 -7.86 -2.47
CA ALA A 687 -18.48 -7.92 -1.11
C ALA A 687 -17.62 -8.81 -0.20
N GLU A 688 -17.16 -9.94 -0.72
CA GLU A 688 -16.24 -10.80 0.01
C GLU A 688 -14.86 -10.15 0.19
N LEU A 689 -14.29 -9.53 -0.85
CA LEU A 689 -13.01 -8.82 -0.76
C LEU A 689 -13.07 -7.70 0.30
N ASP A 690 -14.17 -6.94 0.33
CA ASP A 690 -14.44 -5.89 1.32
C ASP A 690 -14.52 -6.46 2.74
N LEU A 691 -15.27 -7.55 2.92
CA LEU A 691 -15.41 -8.23 4.20
C LEU A 691 -14.08 -8.84 4.69
N ALA A 692 -13.29 -9.41 3.78
CA ALA A 692 -12.01 -10.05 4.10
C ALA A 692 -10.96 -9.06 4.61
N VAL A 693 -11.03 -7.79 4.17
CA VAL A 693 -10.20 -6.69 4.72
C VAL A 693 -10.87 -5.93 5.87
N PHE A 694 -12.00 -6.43 6.38
CA PHE A 694 -12.76 -5.81 7.47
C PHE A 694 -13.20 -4.37 7.15
N VAL A 695 -13.68 -4.11 5.93
CA VAL A 695 -14.38 -2.88 5.50
C VAL A 695 -13.48 -1.63 5.37
N LEU A 696 -12.61 -1.37 6.36
CA LEU A 696 -11.84 -0.13 6.48
C LEU A 696 -10.90 0.12 5.29
N PRO A 697 -10.08 -0.86 4.84
CA PRO A 697 -9.17 -0.65 3.73
C PRO A 697 -9.86 -0.45 2.38
N PHE A 698 -10.99 -1.12 2.17
CA PHE A 698 -11.79 -0.96 0.95
C PHE A 698 -12.48 0.41 0.91
N ALA A 699 -13.11 0.83 2.03
CA ALA A 699 -13.69 2.16 2.16
C ALA A 699 -12.65 3.28 1.93
N ALA A 700 -11.43 3.11 2.47
CA ALA A 700 -10.35 4.06 2.23
C ALA A 700 -9.98 4.17 0.75
N LEU A 701 -9.89 3.06 0.00
CA LEU A 701 -9.64 3.12 -1.44
C LEU A 701 -10.76 3.88 -2.17
N ILE A 702 -12.03 3.66 -1.83
CA ILE A 702 -13.16 4.38 -2.44
C ILE A 702 -13.02 5.90 -2.19
N VAL A 703 -12.67 6.31 -0.97
CA VAL A 703 -12.45 7.73 -0.65
C VAL A 703 -11.29 8.31 -1.48
N LEU A 704 -10.19 7.57 -1.63
CA LEU A 704 -9.05 8.03 -2.44
C LEU A 704 -9.42 8.12 -3.92
N VAL A 705 -10.20 7.18 -4.46
CA VAL A 705 -10.69 7.21 -5.85
C VAL A 705 -11.64 8.39 -6.06
N ALA A 706 -12.60 8.59 -5.16
CA ALA A 706 -13.56 9.69 -5.25
C ALA A 706 -12.86 11.07 -5.21
N ASN A 707 -11.75 11.17 -4.48
CA ASN A 707 -10.95 12.39 -4.36
C ASN A 707 -9.72 12.41 -5.27
N ALA A 708 -9.57 11.46 -6.19
CA ALA A 708 -8.32 11.23 -6.90
C ALA A 708 -7.72 12.49 -7.54
N ARG A 709 -8.57 13.39 -8.02
CA ARG A 709 -8.17 14.64 -8.68
C ARG A 709 -7.47 15.64 -7.76
N HIS A 710 -7.78 15.61 -6.47
CA HIS A 710 -7.25 16.52 -5.45
C HIS A 710 -6.05 15.95 -4.70
N LEU A 711 -5.64 14.72 -5.03
CA LEU A 711 -4.50 14.06 -4.40
C LEU A 711 -3.18 14.54 -5.00
N ASP A 712 -2.11 14.47 -4.20
CA ASP A 712 -0.75 14.63 -4.69
C ASP A 712 -0.44 13.61 -5.80
N ARG A 713 0.56 13.92 -6.63
CA ARG A 713 0.86 13.11 -7.81
C ARG A 713 1.22 11.65 -7.48
N ARG A 714 1.95 11.40 -6.38
CA ARG A 714 2.37 10.03 -6.03
C ARG A 714 1.15 9.18 -5.70
N LEU A 715 0.19 9.74 -4.97
CA LEU A 715 -1.04 9.04 -4.64
C LEU A 715 -1.99 8.91 -5.84
N ARG A 716 -2.05 9.88 -6.76
CA ARG A 716 -2.79 9.73 -8.03
C ARG A 716 -2.31 8.55 -8.85
N VAL A 717 -0.99 8.38 -8.95
CA VAL A 717 -0.37 7.24 -9.64
C VAL A 717 -0.74 5.93 -8.94
N TYR A 718 -0.62 5.89 -7.61
CA TYR A 718 -0.98 4.73 -6.82
C TYR A 718 -2.45 4.33 -6.97
N VAL A 719 -3.37 5.30 -6.89
CA VAL A 719 -4.81 5.08 -7.06
C VAL A 719 -5.11 4.59 -8.48
N ALA A 720 -4.52 5.19 -9.52
CA ALA A 720 -4.72 4.74 -10.90
C ALA A 720 -4.30 3.27 -11.12
N ALA A 721 -3.16 2.87 -10.55
CA ALA A 721 -2.66 1.49 -10.61
C ALA A 721 -3.55 0.54 -9.81
N SER A 722 -3.81 0.85 -8.54
CA SER A 722 -4.56 -0.01 -7.62
C SER A 722 -5.99 -0.21 -8.10
N THR A 723 -6.67 0.86 -8.52
CA THR A 723 -8.05 0.76 -9.04
C THR A 723 -8.10 -0.03 -10.35
N SER A 724 -7.14 0.14 -11.26
CA SER A 724 -7.13 -0.63 -12.51
C SER A 724 -6.92 -2.13 -12.23
N LEU A 725 -5.98 -2.48 -11.35
CA LEU A 725 -5.74 -3.87 -10.95
C LEU A 725 -6.98 -4.47 -10.27
N SER A 726 -7.59 -3.76 -9.32
CA SER A 726 -8.77 -4.24 -8.60
C SER A 726 -9.97 -4.46 -9.53
N VAL A 727 -10.29 -3.49 -10.40
CA VAL A 727 -11.45 -3.59 -11.29
C VAL A 727 -11.32 -4.78 -12.23
N TRP A 728 -10.18 -4.93 -12.90
CA TRP A 728 -10.00 -5.96 -13.91
C TRP A 728 -9.92 -7.37 -13.32
N LEU A 729 -9.25 -7.55 -12.17
CA LEU A 729 -9.21 -8.85 -11.51
C LEU A 729 -10.59 -9.26 -10.96
N VAL A 730 -11.32 -8.35 -10.32
CA VAL A 730 -12.68 -8.65 -9.84
C VAL A 730 -13.62 -8.98 -11.02
N LEU A 731 -13.49 -8.28 -12.15
CA LEU A 731 -14.25 -8.58 -13.37
C LEU A 731 -13.93 -9.98 -13.92
N GLU A 732 -12.65 -10.32 -14.09
CA GLU A 732 -12.22 -11.64 -14.59
C GLU A 732 -12.73 -12.76 -13.69
N VAL A 733 -12.50 -12.64 -12.39
CA VAL A 733 -12.87 -13.67 -11.42
C VAL A 733 -14.40 -13.82 -11.31
N GLY A 734 -15.15 -12.71 -11.28
CA GLY A 734 -16.61 -12.74 -11.26
C GLY A 734 -17.21 -13.36 -12.53
N LEU A 735 -16.67 -13.03 -13.70
CA LEU A 735 -17.10 -13.64 -14.96
C LEU A 735 -16.81 -15.13 -15.00
N PHE A 736 -15.63 -15.56 -14.54
CA PHE A 736 -15.27 -16.97 -14.45
C PHE A 736 -16.22 -17.72 -13.49
N ALA A 737 -16.46 -17.15 -12.31
CA ALA A 737 -17.33 -17.75 -11.31
C ALA A 737 -18.78 -17.91 -11.76
N SER A 738 -19.29 -16.97 -12.56
CA SER A 738 -20.68 -17.03 -13.04
C SER A 738 -21.04 -18.25 -13.89
N ARG A 739 -20.04 -18.91 -14.47
CA ARG A 739 -20.25 -20.01 -15.42
C ARG A 739 -19.53 -21.30 -15.03
N TYR A 740 -18.30 -21.20 -14.53
CA TYR A 740 -17.44 -22.38 -14.38
C TYR A 740 -17.40 -22.89 -12.95
N SER A 741 -17.17 -22.01 -11.96
CA SER A 741 -16.98 -22.46 -10.57
C SER A 741 -18.22 -22.33 -9.70
N GLN A 742 -19.11 -21.37 -9.98
CA GLN A 742 -20.31 -21.06 -9.19
C GLN A 742 -20.03 -20.97 -7.67
N ARG A 743 -18.89 -20.38 -7.31
CA ARG A 743 -18.45 -20.14 -5.93
C ARG A 743 -17.57 -18.90 -5.85
N ILE A 744 -17.31 -18.42 -4.63
CA ILE A 744 -16.40 -17.31 -4.40
C ILE A 744 -14.96 -17.80 -4.48
N GLU A 745 -14.15 -17.09 -5.26
CA GLU A 745 -12.76 -17.42 -5.58
C GLU A 745 -11.82 -16.35 -5.00
N GLU A 746 -11.85 -16.15 -3.67
CA GLU A 746 -10.95 -15.22 -2.96
C GLU A 746 -9.49 -15.57 -3.21
N ARG A 747 -9.18 -16.86 -3.37
CA ARG A 747 -7.88 -17.38 -3.80
C ARG A 747 -7.30 -16.62 -5.01
N ASN A 748 -8.14 -16.03 -5.86
CA ASN A 748 -7.73 -15.27 -7.04
C ASN A 748 -7.70 -13.74 -6.82
N LEU A 749 -8.18 -13.24 -5.68
CA LEU A 749 -8.33 -11.81 -5.38
C LEU A 749 -7.53 -11.32 -4.17
N PHE A 750 -7.12 -12.20 -3.25
CA PHE A 750 -6.46 -11.78 -2.00
C PHE A 750 -5.16 -10.97 -2.23
N TYR A 751 -4.55 -11.09 -3.39
CA TYR A 751 -3.40 -10.29 -3.82
C TYR A 751 -3.68 -8.78 -3.83
N LEU A 752 -4.95 -8.37 -3.93
CA LEU A 752 -5.38 -6.97 -3.87
C LEU A 752 -5.38 -6.40 -2.45
N MET A 753 -5.49 -7.25 -1.42
CA MET A 753 -5.67 -6.81 -0.03
C MET A 753 -4.54 -5.88 0.47
N PRO A 754 -3.24 -6.12 0.17
CA PRO A 754 -2.18 -5.17 0.53
C PRO A 754 -2.35 -3.79 -0.11
N LEU A 755 -2.88 -3.72 -1.33
CA LEU A 755 -3.18 -2.44 -1.98
C LEU A 755 -4.28 -1.69 -1.20
N LEU A 756 -5.30 -2.40 -0.72
CA LEU A 756 -6.34 -1.80 0.11
C LEU A 756 -5.75 -1.28 1.44
N VAL A 757 -4.88 -2.06 2.08
CA VAL A 757 -4.20 -1.68 3.33
C VAL A 757 -3.32 -0.44 3.15
N VAL A 758 -2.56 -0.35 2.06
CA VAL A 758 -1.77 0.85 1.74
C VAL A 758 -2.69 2.06 1.51
N ALA A 759 -3.86 1.87 0.92
CA ALA A 759 -4.88 2.92 0.76
C ALA A 759 -5.37 3.44 2.13
N LEU A 760 -5.64 2.55 3.09
CA LEU A 760 -6.03 2.91 4.47
C LEU A 760 -4.98 3.80 5.14
N LEU A 761 -3.72 3.37 5.11
CA LEU A 761 -2.63 4.09 5.74
C LEU A 761 -2.38 5.45 5.06
N ALA A 762 -2.47 5.49 3.73
CA ALA A 762 -2.36 6.72 2.95
C ALA A 762 -3.49 7.73 3.26
N TRP A 763 -4.69 7.23 3.51
CA TRP A 763 -5.82 8.07 3.92
C TRP A 763 -5.65 8.60 5.36
N ILE A 764 -5.17 7.77 6.29
CA ILE A 764 -4.89 8.15 7.68
C ILE A 764 -3.80 9.24 7.75
N GLU A 765 -2.68 9.08 7.05
CA GLU A 765 -1.56 10.02 7.11
C GLU A 765 -1.89 11.42 6.59
N ARG A 766 -2.88 11.54 5.69
CA ARG A 766 -3.39 12.84 5.20
C ARG A 766 -4.35 13.50 6.18
N GLY A 767 -4.48 12.95 7.39
CA GLY A 767 -5.38 13.44 8.43
C GLY A 767 -6.83 13.06 8.17
N GLN A 768 -7.12 11.92 7.52
CA GLN A 768 -8.50 11.52 7.20
C GLN A 768 -9.29 12.66 6.54
N PRO A 769 -8.82 13.24 5.41
CA PRO A 769 -9.49 14.39 4.82
C PRO A 769 -10.91 13.98 4.39
N LEU A 770 -11.91 14.62 4.99
CA LEU A 770 -13.34 14.35 4.81
C LEU A 770 -13.94 15.37 3.84
N PRO A 771 -14.10 15.09 2.54
CA PRO A 771 -15.32 15.52 1.88
C PRO A 771 -16.43 14.66 2.51
N PRO A 772 -17.33 15.23 3.33
CA PRO A 772 -18.23 14.45 4.17
C PRO A 772 -19.10 13.51 3.34
N ARG A 773 -19.49 13.92 2.12
CA ARG A 773 -20.32 13.12 1.22
C ARG A 773 -19.61 11.88 0.67
N ALA A 774 -18.34 12.00 0.26
CA ALA A 774 -17.59 10.88 -0.31
C ALA A 774 -17.23 9.84 0.76
N SER A 775 -16.90 10.29 1.97
CA SER A 775 -16.56 9.39 3.09
C SER A 775 -17.80 8.66 3.60
N VAL A 776 -18.93 9.36 3.75
CA VAL A 776 -20.22 8.73 4.13
C VAL A 776 -20.69 7.76 3.05
N ALA A 777 -20.58 8.11 1.76
CA ALA A 777 -20.90 7.20 0.67
C ALA A 777 -19.99 5.97 0.65
N ALA A 778 -18.67 6.14 0.83
CA ALA A 778 -17.71 5.04 0.88
C ALA A 778 -17.98 4.10 2.06
N ALA A 779 -18.18 4.64 3.26
CA ALA A 779 -18.50 3.85 4.44
C ALA A 779 -19.87 3.17 4.31
N GLY A 780 -20.87 3.84 3.73
CA GLY A 780 -22.19 3.26 3.48
C GLY A 780 -22.15 2.11 2.48
N VAL A 781 -21.43 2.27 1.37
CA VAL A 781 -21.25 1.22 0.35
C VAL A 781 -20.51 0.03 0.96
N ALA A 782 -19.37 0.26 1.62
CA ALA A 782 -18.57 -0.81 2.22
C ALA A 782 -19.31 -1.51 3.38
N ALA A 783 -20.12 -0.79 4.16
CA ALA A 783 -20.92 -1.43 5.21
C ALA A 783 -22.12 -2.23 4.66
N ALA A 784 -22.65 -1.87 3.49
CA ALA A 784 -23.81 -2.53 2.89
C ALA A 784 -23.42 -3.79 2.09
N LEU A 785 -22.24 -3.80 1.47
CA LEU A 785 -21.79 -4.89 0.60
C LEU A 785 -21.81 -6.28 1.26
N PRO A 786 -21.34 -6.47 2.51
CA PRO A 786 -21.42 -7.77 3.19
C PRO A 786 -22.85 -8.33 3.30
N GLY A 787 -23.88 -7.48 3.28
CA GLY A 787 -25.28 -7.91 3.29
C GLY A 787 -25.75 -8.58 1.99
N ALA A 788 -25.00 -8.42 0.89
CA ALA A 788 -25.28 -9.09 -0.38
C ALA A 788 -24.85 -10.56 -0.39
N ILE A 789 -24.01 -11.00 0.57
CA ILE A 789 -23.44 -12.35 0.59
C ILE A 789 -24.48 -13.36 1.11
N PRO A 790 -24.88 -14.37 0.31
CA PRO A 790 -25.79 -15.42 0.76
C PRO A 790 -25.05 -16.48 1.59
N PHE A 791 -24.60 -16.13 2.79
CA PHE A 791 -23.76 -16.97 3.67
C PHE A 791 -24.28 -18.42 3.82
N ALA A 792 -25.59 -18.60 4.00
CA ALA A 792 -26.19 -19.92 4.20
C ALA A 792 -26.01 -20.87 2.99
N HIS A 793 -25.93 -20.34 1.78
CA HIS A 793 -25.75 -21.11 0.55
C HIS A 793 -24.28 -21.31 0.17
N LEU A 794 -23.41 -20.39 0.62
CA LEU A 794 -21.98 -20.39 0.27
C LEU A 794 -21.11 -21.20 1.25
N PHE A 795 -21.61 -21.57 2.43
CA PHE A 795 -20.91 -22.47 3.35
C PHE A 795 -20.94 -23.92 2.87
N ASN A 796 -20.03 -24.24 1.96
CA ASN A 796 -19.83 -25.58 1.43
C ASN A 796 -18.34 -25.99 1.55
N ILE A 797 -18.06 -27.29 1.43
CA ILE A 797 -16.71 -27.81 1.63
C ILE A 797 -15.71 -27.28 0.58
N THR A 798 -16.19 -26.97 -0.63
CA THR A 798 -15.36 -26.42 -1.71
C THR A 798 -15.00 -24.95 -1.50
N ALA A 799 -15.68 -24.23 -0.59
CA ALA A 799 -15.31 -22.88 -0.16
C ALA A 799 -14.17 -22.89 0.87
N GLN A 800 -13.84 -24.03 1.50
CA GLN A 800 -12.78 -24.09 2.52
C GLN A 800 -11.38 -23.85 1.93
N SER A 801 -11.16 -24.29 0.69
CA SER A 801 -9.90 -24.10 -0.03
C SER A 801 -9.81 -22.78 -0.79
N ASP A 802 -10.94 -22.12 -1.08
CA ASP A 802 -10.98 -21.01 -2.04
C ASP A 802 -11.51 -19.70 -1.43
N THR A 803 -12.07 -19.72 -0.21
CA THR A 803 -12.61 -18.54 0.51
C THR A 803 -12.25 -18.56 2.00
N ILE A 804 -11.05 -18.09 2.33
CA ILE A 804 -10.47 -17.98 3.67
C ILE A 804 -11.15 -16.88 4.51
N GLY A 805 -11.49 -15.75 3.89
CA GLY A 805 -12.19 -14.62 4.50
C GLY A 805 -13.58 -14.98 5.04
N LEU A 806 -14.19 -16.05 4.54
CA LEU A 806 -15.47 -16.57 5.02
C LEU A 806 -15.38 -17.52 6.22
N GLN A 807 -14.19 -18.02 6.57
CA GLN A 807 -13.99 -18.98 7.67
C GLN A 807 -14.48 -18.52 9.06
N PRO A 808 -14.21 -17.28 9.53
CA PRO A 808 -14.71 -16.83 10.84
C PRO A 808 -16.23 -16.76 10.89
N TRP A 809 -16.87 -16.44 9.78
CA TRP A 809 -18.32 -16.39 9.68
C TRP A 809 -18.92 -17.78 9.69
N TRP A 810 -18.32 -18.73 8.97
CA TRP A 810 -18.76 -20.11 9.02
C TRP A 810 -18.59 -20.70 10.42
N PHE A 811 -17.46 -20.46 11.07
CA PHE A 811 -17.24 -20.84 12.47
C PHE A 811 -18.36 -20.32 13.37
N LEU A 812 -18.63 -19.00 13.35
CA LEU A 812 -19.69 -18.37 14.16
C LEU A 812 -21.09 -18.92 13.83
N GLY A 813 -21.37 -19.15 12.55
CA GLY A 813 -22.64 -19.73 12.09
C GLY A 813 -22.87 -21.16 12.58
N ASN A 814 -21.80 -21.93 12.79
CA ASN A 814 -21.88 -23.30 13.30
C ASN A 814 -21.85 -23.37 14.83
N THR A 815 -21.22 -22.42 15.53
CA THR A 815 -21.03 -22.48 16.99
C THR A 815 -22.02 -21.63 17.78
N TRP A 816 -22.45 -20.47 17.27
CA TRP A 816 -23.18 -19.49 18.08
C TRP A 816 -24.45 -18.96 17.42
N THR A 817 -24.38 -18.41 16.21
CA THR A 817 -25.47 -17.60 15.64
C THR A 817 -26.49 -18.40 14.82
N GLY A 818 -26.14 -19.63 14.42
CA GLY A 818 -26.84 -20.36 13.36
C GLY A 818 -26.53 -19.81 11.96
N ARG A 819 -26.76 -20.65 10.93
CA ARG A 819 -26.42 -20.34 9.52
C ARG A 819 -27.15 -19.13 8.93
N HIS A 820 -28.36 -18.85 9.41
CA HIS A 820 -29.15 -17.70 8.95
C HIS A 820 -28.85 -16.41 9.73
N GLY A 821 -28.32 -16.51 10.96
CA GLY A 821 -28.00 -15.36 11.81
C GLY A 821 -26.64 -14.72 11.50
N VAL A 822 -25.72 -15.45 10.88
CA VAL A 822 -24.35 -14.97 10.63
C VAL A 822 -24.31 -13.72 9.73
N GLY A 823 -25.19 -13.64 8.73
CA GLY A 823 -25.24 -12.50 7.83
C GLY A 823 -25.62 -11.21 8.56
N VAL A 824 -26.51 -11.30 9.54
CA VAL A 824 -26.88 -10.16 10.40
C VAL A 824 -25.68 -9.70 11.22
N VAL A 825 -24.93 -10.64 11.80
CA VAL A 825 -23.72 -10.31 12.59
C VAL A 825 -22.64 -9.68 11.71
N ALA A 826 -22.43 -10.18 10.50
CA ALA A 826 -21.49 -9.61 9.55
C ALA A 826 -21.86 -8.16 9.17
N VAL A 827 -23.14 -7.89 8.87
CA VAL A 827 -23.64 -6.55 8.57
C VAL A 827 -23.53 -5.62 9.79
N VAL A 828 -23.87 -6.09 10.99
CA VAL A 828 -23.74 -5.28 12.22
C VAL A 828 -22.29 -4.92 12.48
N LEU A 829 -21.35 -5.86 12.31
CA LEU A 829 -19.93 -5.57 12.44
C LEU A 829 -19.46 -4.57 11.37
N ALA A 830 -19.89 -4.74 10.12
CA ALA A 830 -19.56 -3.85 9.02
C ALA A 830 -20.07 -2.41 9.26
N LEU A 831 -21.29 -2.27 9.80
CA LEU A 831 -21.86 -0.98 10.22
C LEU A 831 -21.05 -0.36 11.37
N ALA A 832 -20.64 -1.15 12.36
CA ALA A 832 -19.81 -0.66 13.46
C ALA A 832 -18.42 -0.20 12.99
N LEU A 833 -17.79 -0.94 12.08
CA LEU A 833 -16.51 -0.56 11.47
C LEU A 833 -16.67 0.68 10.57
N GLY A 834 -17.75 0.78 9.79
CA GLY A 834 -18.10 1.99 9.03
C GLY A 834 -18.33 3.21 9.93
N ALA A 835 -18.97 3.03 11.08
CA ALA A 835 -19.12 4.06 12.11
C ALA A 835 -17.76 4.50 12.69
N CYS A 836 -16.87 3.54 13.01
CA CYS A 836 -15.49 3.86 13.41
C CYS A 836 -14.73 4.61 12.30
N PHE A 837 -14.88 4.20 11.03
CA PHE A 837 -14.26 4.88 9.90
C PHE A 837 -14.70 6.35 9.78
N LEU A 838 -15.98 6.65 10.06
CA LEU A 838 -16.54 8.00 9.94
C LEU A 838 -16.30 8.89 11.15
N TRP A 839 -16.39 8.35 12.36
CA TRP A 839 -16.50 9.13 13.59
C TRP A 839 -15.29 9.05 14.51
N LEU A 840 -14.30 8.21 14.21
CA LEU A 840 -13.12 8.09 15.06
C LEU A 840 -12.23 9.34 14.94
N PRO A 841 -11.93 10.06 16.04
CA PRO A 841 -11.10 11.25 16.02
C PRO A 841 -9.68 10.97 15.49
N ARG A 842 -9.07 11.94 14.81
CA ARG A 842 -7.70 11.85 14.25
C ARG A 842 -6.65 11.32 15.24
N ARG A 843 -6.73 11.70 16.52
CA ARG A 843 -5.83 11.22 17.59
C ARG A 843 -5.85 9.69 17.78
N TYR A 844 -6.95 9.03 17.41
CA TYR A 844 -7.15 7.59 17.50
C TYR A 844 -7.10 6.89 16.14
N ALA A 845 -6.71 7.59 15.07
CA ALA A 845 -6.68 7.01 13.72
C ALA A 845 -5.80 5.75 13.62
N GLY A 846 -4.78 5.61 14.48
CA GLY A 846 -3.94 4.41 14.59
C GLY A 846 -4.68 3.15 15.06
N VAL A 847 -5.90 3.27 15.60
CA VAL A 847 -6.76 2.12 15.96
C VAL A 847 -7.29 1.41 14.71
N LEU A 848 -7.50 2.12 13.59
CA LEU A 848 -8.12 1.52 12.40
C LEU A 848 -7.27 0.38 11.81
N PRO A 849 -5.95 0.52 11.58
CA PRO A 849 -5.12 -0.61 11.16
C PRO A 849 -5.05 -1.72 12.22
N ALA A 850 -5.14 -1.39 13.51
CA ALA A 850 -5.15 -2.39 14.58
C ALA A 850 -6.44 -3.23 14.57
N LEU A 851 -7.60 -2.63 14.25
CA LEU A 851 -8.86 -3.37 14.05
C LEU A 851 -8.76 -4.35 12.88
N VAL A 852 -8.11 -3.95 11.78
CA VAL A 852 -7.83 -4.86 10.65
C VAL A 852 -6.92 -6.01 11.09
N SER A 853 -5.85 -5.73 11.85
CA SER A 853 -4.98 -6.78 12.42
C SER A 853 -5.75 -7.77 13.30
N VAL A 854 -6.63 -7.25 14.18
CA VAL A 854 -7.49 -8.10 15.02
C VAL A 854 -8.42 -8.94 14.16
N GLY A 855 -9.00 -8.34 13.11
CA GLY A 855 -9.79 -9.07 12.13
C GLY A 855 -9.03 -10.24 11.49
N PHE A 856 -7.80 -10.00 11.01
CA PHE A 856 -6.96 -11.07 10.45
C PHE A 856 -6.66 -12.17 11.48
N LEU A 857 -6.39 -11.81 12.73
CA LEU A 857 -6.21 -12.80 13.80
C LEU A 857 -7.49 -13.63 14.03
N LEU A 858 -8.66 -12.99 14.02
CA LEU A 858 -9.95 -13.67 14.15
C LEU A 858 -10.23 -14.61 12.96
N THR A 859 -9.70 -14.33 11.77
CA THR A 859 -9.76 -15.25 10.62
C THR A 859 -8.77 -16.40 10.75
N TRP A 860 -7.57 -16.16 11.27
CA TRP A 860 -6.55 -17.21 11.49
C TRP A 860 -6.98 -18.28 12.50
N LEU A 861 -7.67 -17.88 13.58
CA LEU A 861 -8.12 -18.81 14.63
C LEU A 861 -8.93 -20.00 14.09
N PRO A 862 -10.02 -19.83 13.33
CA PRO A 862 -10.79 -20.94 12.79
C PRO A 862 -10.01 -21.71 11.71
N VAL A 863 -9.18 -21.03 10.90
CA VAL A 863 -8.33 -21.66 9.88
C VAL A 863 -7.37 -22.68 10.49
N GLU A 864 -6.89 -22.44 11.71
CA GLU A 864 -5.91 -23.29 12.40
C GLU A 864 -6.50 -24.24 13.45
N LEU A 865 -7.52 -23.82 14.20
CA LEU A 865 -7.95 -24.52 15.43
C LEU A 865 -9.31 -25.22 15.30
N TRP A 866 -10.14 -24.83 14.33
CA TRP A 866 -11.50 -25.36 14.18
C TRP A 866 -11.53 -26.82 13.69
N THR A 867 -12.71 -27.45 13.72
CA THR A 867 -12.93 -28.82 13.23
C THR A 867 -12.72 -28.93 11.72
N HIS A 868 -12.98 -27.86 10.98
CA HIS A 868 -12.74 -27.75 9.54
C HIS A 868 -11.49 -26.91 9.22
N SER A 869 -10.51 -26.88 10.13
CA SER A 869 -9.23 -26.20 9.92
C SER A 869 -8.37 -26.91 8.88
N PHE A 870 -7.44 -26.16 8.27
CA PHE A 870 -6.51 -26.66 7.26
C PHE A 870 -5.72 -27.90 7.74
N PRO A 871 -5.09 -27.90 8.93
CA PRO A 871 -4.40 -29.07 9.46
C PRO A 871 -5.31 -30.31 9.60
N ARG A 872 -6.56 -30.12 10.03
CA ARG A 872 -7.52 -31.23 10.20
C ARG A 872 -8.01 -31.76 8.86
N LEU A 873 -8.32 -30.89 7.89
CA LEU A 873 -8.71 -31.30 6.53
C LEU A 873 -7.59 -32.07 5.85
N ALA A 874 -6.34 -31.62 5.97
CA ALA A 874 -5.15 -32.33 5.51
C ALA A 874 -5.03 -33.74 6.12
N SER A 875 -5.15 -33.85 7.45
CA SER A 875 -5.09 -35.15 8.13
C SER A 875 -6.28 -36.06 7.75
N SER A 876 -7.46 -35.48 7.54
CA SER A 876 -8.68 -36.19 7.14
C SER A 876 -8.59 -36.69 5.71
N ALA A 877 -8.05 -35.89 4.78
CA ALA A 877 -7.83 -36.29 3.39
C ALA A 877 -6.89 -37.50 3.32
N TYR A 878 -5.77 -37.44 4.04
CA TYR A 878 -4.85 -38.58 4.15
C TYR A 878 -5.53 -39.80 4.75
N ALA A 879 -6.23 -39.64 5.88
CA ALA A 879 -6.94 -40.72 6.54
C ALA A 879 -8.08 -41.30 5.68
N GLN A 880 -8.59 -40.56 4.69
CA GLN A 880 -9.53 -41.07 3.69
C GLN A 880 -8.81 -41.85 2.59
N GLY A 881 -7.64 -41.41 2.13
CA GLY A 881 -6.87 -42.05 1.05
C GLY A 881 -6.01 -43.25 1.46
N SER A 882 -5.42 -43.23 2.66
CA SER A 882 -4.53 -44.28 3.17
C SER A 882 -4.83 -44.61 4.64
N GLY A 883 -4.84 -45.90 4.97
CA GLY A 883 -4.88 -46.40 6.34
C GLY A 883 -3.51 -46.71 6.93
N LYS A 884 -2.43 -46.45 6.17
CA LYS A 884 -1.05 -46.67 6.63
C LYS A 884 -0.53 -45.46 7.37
N THR A 885 0.19 -45.69 8.48
CA THR A 885 0.94 -44.64 9.17
C THR A 885 2.15 -44.18 8.37
N ASP A 886 2.78 -45.12 7.67
CA ASP A 886 3.85 -44.84 6.71
C ASP A 886 3.26 -44.42 5.36
N LYS A 887 3.58 -43.18 4.94
CA LYS A 887 3.06 -42.58 3.72
C LYS A 887 3.67 -43.19 2.46
N SER A 888 4.89 -43.71 2.55
CA SER A 888 5.66 -44.24 1.41
C SER A 888 5.66 -45.77 1.35
N TRP A 889 4.64 -46.42 1.94
CA TRP A 889 4.56 -47.88 2.07
C TRP A 889 4.64 -48.66 0.74
N ILE A 890 4.32 -48.05 -0.41
CA ILE A 890 4.46 -48.69 -1.73
C ILE A 890 5.93 -48.60 -2.16
N ASP A 891 6.52 -47.41 -2.08
CA ASP A 891 7.93 -47.19 -2.39
C ASP A 891 8.85 -48.05 -1.51
N ASP A 892 8.51 -48.25 -0.23
CA ASP A 892 9.28 -49.08 0.68
C ASP A 892 9.13 -50.59 0.37
N ALA A 893 8.00 -50.99 -0.22
CA ALA A 893 7.74 -52.37 -0.60
C ALA A 893 8.40 -52.78 -1.93
N VAL A 894 8.48 -51.87 -2.92
CA VAL A 894 8.98 -52.20 -4.27
C VAL A 894 10.24 -51.43 -4.70
N GLY A 895 10.65 -50.43 -3.92
CA GLY A 895 11.74 -49.50 -4.24
C GLY A 895 11.26 -48.27 -5.01
N ARG A 896 11.81 -47.10 -4.68
CA ARG A 896 11.43 -45.77 -5.22
C ARG A 896 11.58 -45.62 -6.74
N ASN A 897 12.40 -46.44 -7.38
CA ASN A 897 12.65 -46.43 -8.83
C ASN A 897 11.81 -47.47 -9.59
N ALA A 898 10.99 -48.25 -8.89
CA ALA A 898 10.04 -49.16 -9.53
C ALA A 898 8.99 -48.37 -10.33
N LYS A 899 8.36 -49.04 -11.28
CA LYS A 899 7.18 -48.52 -11.99
C LYS A 899 5.95 -49.29 -11.53
N VAL A 900 5.01 -48.57 -10.92
CA VAL A 900 3.77 -49.10 -10.36
C VAL A 900 2.61 -48.46 -11.12
N GLY A 901 1.84 -49.31 -11.81
CA GLY A 901 0.57 -48.89 -12.41
C GLY A 901 -0.54 -48.94 -11.35
N VAL A 902 -1.40 -47.93 -11.30
CA VAL A 902 -2.59 -47.94 -10.44
C VAL A 902 -3.82 -48.25 -11.29
N VAL A 903 -4.62 -49.24 -10.90
CA VAL A 903 -5.91 -49.53 -11.53
C VAL A 903 -7.03 -48.92 -10.69
N PHE A 904 -7.73 -47.93 -11.26
CA PHE A 904 -8.89 -47.32 -10.65
C PHE A 904 -10.18 -47.91 -11.22
N ALA A 905 -10.95 -48.60 -10.39
CA ALA A 905 -12.21 -49.26 -10.79
C ALA A 905 -13.46 -48.54 -10.24
N GLY A 906 -13.36 -47.23 -10.05
CA GLY A 906 -14.35 -46.42 -9.36
C GLY A 906 -14.18 -46.47 -7.84
N GLY A 907 -14.70 -45.47 -7.15
CA GLY A 907 -14.77 -45.49 -5.70
C GLY A 907 -14.24 -44.25 -5.01
N ASN A 908 -13.25 -44.43 -4.14
CA ASN A 908 -12.67 -43.35 -3.34
C ASN A 908 -11.47 -42.78 -4.10
N ASP A 909 -11.65 -41.60 -4.69
CA ASP A 909 -10.63 -40.96 -5.52
C ASP A 909 -9.36 -40.62 -4.71
N LEU A 910 -9.52 -40.22 -3.46
CA LEU A 910 -8.40 -39.91 -2.56
C LEU A 910 -7.50 -41.13 -2.32
N ALA A 911 -8.03 -42.36 -2.44
CA ALA A 911 -7.23 -43.56 -2.29
C ALA A 911 -6.18 -43.72 -3.41
N VAL A 912 -6.47 -43.20 -4.60
CA VAL A 912 -5.47 -43.15 -5.69
C VAL A 912 -4.59 -41.93 -5.51
N LEU A 913 -5.19 -40.74 -5.35
CA LEU A 913 -4.48 -39.46 -5.38
C LEU A 913 -3.46 -39.31 -4.24
N GLU A 914 -3.79 -39.70 -3.01
CA GLU A 914 -2.84 -39.65 -1.88
C GLU A 914 -1.69 -40.65 -2.07
N ASN A 915 -1.99 -41.87 -2.51
CA ASN A 915 -0.94 -42.87 -2.73
C ASN A 915 -0.03 -42.48 -3.89
N GLU A 916 -0.57 -41.92 -4.98
CA GLU A 916 0.20 -41.36 -6.12
C GLU A 916 1.10 -40.21 -5.68
N PHE A 917 0.61 -39.32 -4.80
CA PHE A 917 1.40 -38.23 -4.28
C PHE A 917 2.60 -38.73 -3.45
N TRP A 918 2.36 -39.61 -2.48
CA TRP A 918 3.37 -40.03 -1.50
C TRP A 918 4.36 -41.09 -1.99
N ASN A 919 4.08 -41.74 -3.12
CA ASN A 919 4.91 -42.82 -3.66
C ASN A 919 5.41 -42.48 -5.06
N ARG A 920 6.73 -42.27 -5.19
CA ARG A 920 7.38 -41.90 -6.46
C ARG A 920 7.36 -43.03 -7.49
N SER A 921 7.21 -44.27 -7.03
CA SER A 921 7.14 -45.44 -7.91
C SER A 921 5.86 -45.51 -8.73
N ILE A 922 4.80 -44.77 -8.35
CA ILE A 922 3.58 -44.68 -9.15
C ILE A 922 3.82 -43.73 -10.33
N ASP A 923 3.68 -44.25 -11.54
CA ASP A 923 3.94 -43.50 -12.78
C ASP A 923 2.72 -43.41 -13.71
N ARG A 924 1.74 -44.31 -13.58
CA ARG A 924 0.55 -44.36 -14.44
C ARG A 924 -0.71 -44.72 -13.68
N VAL A 925 -1.81 -44.12 -14.10
CA VAL A 925 -3.16 -44.45 -13.63
C VAL A 925 -4.02 -44.96 -14.78
N TYR A 926 -4.63 -46.11 -14.53
CA TYR A 926 -5.48 -46.86 -15.45
C TYR A 926 -6.92 -46.82 -14.99
N GLY A 927 -7.78 -46.13 -15.73
CA GLY A 927 -9.22 -46.09 -15.48
C GLY A 927 -9.91 -47.34 -16.02
N LEU A 928 -10.46 -48.18 -15.13
CA LEU A 928 -11.21 -49.39 -15.47
C LEU A 928 -12.71 -49.12 -15.35
N GLY A 929 -13.31 -48.64 -16.44
CA GLY A 929 -14.75 -48.32 -16.49
C GLY A 929 -15.18 -47.14 -15.62
N ALA A 930 -14.23 -46.43 -15.01
CA ALA A 930 -14.42 -45.22 -14.23
C ALA A 930 -13.22 -44.29 -14.45
N ARG A 931 -13.45 -42.98 -14.30
CA ARG A 931 -12.44 -41.92 -14.48
C ARG A 931 -12.22 -41.18 -13.18
N LEU A 932 -10.99 -40.75 -12.92
CA LEU A 932 -10.73 -39.84 -11.80
C LEU A 932 -11.24 -38.43 -12.11
N PRO A 933 -11.69 -37.67 -11.10
CA PRO A 933 -12.04 -36.27 -11.27
C PRO A 933 -10.82 -35.40 -11.59
N GLY A 934 -11.04 -34.28 -12.29
CA GLY A 934 -10.02 -33.24 -12.52
C GLY A 934 -9.26 -33.31 -13.85
N ASP A 935 -9.72 -34.10 -14.83
CA ASP A 935 -9.19 -34.18 -16.21
C ASP A 935 -7.68 -34.41 -16.33
N MET A 936 -7.04 -34.97 -15.30
CA MET A 936 -5.64 -35.36 -15.35
C MET A 936 -5.44 -36.50 -16.37
N PRO A 937 -4.31 -36.55 -17.10
CA PRO A 937 -4.04 -37.61 -18.05
C PRO A 937 -4.20 -38.99 -17.41
N GLU A 938 -5.05 -39.84 -17.98
CA GLU A 938 -5.23 -41.22 -17.53
C GLU A 938 -5.42 -42.15 -18.72
N THR A 939 -4.96 -43.39 -18.58
CA THR A 939 -5.12 -44.40 -19.65
C THR A 939 -6.38 -45.21 -19.36
N GLN A 940 -7.34 -45.20 -20.28
CA GLN A 940 -8.50 -46.09 -20.14
C GLN A 940 -8.09 -47.53 -20.42
N THR A 941 -8.38 -48.43 -19.48
CA THR A 941 -8.18 -49.87 -19.62
C THR A 941 -9.53 -50.58 -19.66
N SER A 942 -9.59 -51.67 -20.40
CA SER A 942 -10.73 -52.59 -20.40
C SER A 942 -10.25 -54.00 -20.09
N ILE A 943 -11.17 -54.84 -19.61
CA ILE A 943 -10.92 -56.26 -19.42
C ILE A 943 -11.38 -56.98 -20.70
N ASP A 944 -10.48 -57.72 -21.34
CA ASP A 944 -10.85 -58.64 -22.42
C ASP A 944 -11.82 -59.70 -21.87
N PRO A 945 -13.07 -59.77 -22.37
CA PRO A 945 -14.08 -60.69 -21.87
C PRO A 945 -13.72 -62.18 -22.02
N GLY A 946 -12.87 -62.55 -22.98
CA GLY A 946 -12.49 -63.94 -23.25
C GLY A 946 -11.25 -64.41 -22.48
N THR A 947 -10.26 -63.52 -22.31
CA THR A 947 -8.95 -63.89 -21.75
C THR A 947 -8.68 -63.34 -20.34
N GLY A 948 -9.50 -62.37 -19.88
CA GLY A 948 -9.33 -61.70 -18.58
C GLY A 948 -8.15 -60.73 -18.53
N VAL A 949 -7.51 -60.44 -19.67
CA VAL A 949 -6.36 -59.53 -19.78
C VAL A 949 -6.83 -58.08 -19.60
N LEU A 950 -6.06 -57.30 -18.83
CA LEU A 950 -6.20 -55.84 -18.75
C LEU A 950 -5.43 -55.20 -19.91
N GLY A 951 -6.15 -54.50 -20.79
CA GLY A 951 -5.56 -53.85 -21.96
C GLY A 951 -4.65 -52.67 -21.58
N GLY A 952 -3.39 -52.70 -22.03
CA GLY A 952 -2.48 -51.55 -21.92
C GLY A 952 -1.76 -51.38 -20.57
N VAL A 953 -2.02 -52.25 -19.59
CA VAL A 953 -1.25 -52.29 -18.33
C VAL A 953 0.07 -53.00 -18.57
N THR A 954 1.19 -52.29 -18.43
CA THR A 954 2.53 -52.80 -18.78
C THR A 954 3.46 -52.99 -17.58
N GLU A 955 3.06 -52.47 -16.42
CA GLU A 955 3.88 -52.35 -15.22
C GLU A 955 3.97 -53.70 -14.50
N ARG A 956 5.16 -54.02 -13.98
CA ARG A 956 5.39 -55.28 -13.23
C ARG A 956 4.70 -55.28 -11.88
N TYR A 957 4.50 -54.09 -11.31
CA TYR A 957 3.79 -53.89 -10.05
C TYR A 957 2.51 -53.13 -10.34
N VAL A 958 1.40 -53.60 -9.79
CA VAL A 958 0.08 -53.00 -10.00
C VAL A 958 -0.62 -52.83 -8.66
N LEU A 959 -0.98 -51.59 -8.33
CA LEU A 959 -1.86 -51.27 -7.21
C LEU A 959 -3.30 -51.35 -7.71
N ALA A 960 -4.13 -52.18 -7.08
CA ALA A 960 -5.52 -52.33 -7.45
C ALA A 960 -6.43 -52.43 -6.22
N PRO A 961 -7.71 -52.01 -6.31
CA PRO A 961 -8.67 -52.25 -5.24
C PRO A 961 -8.89 -53.75 -5.03
N SER A 962 -9.22 -54.17 -3.82
CA SER A 962 -9.49 -55.58 -3.45
C SER A 962 -10.57 -56.24 -4.33
N SER A 963 -11.46 -55.44 -4.93
CA SER A 963 -12.48 -55.88 -5.89
C SER A 963 -11.90 -56.35 -7.23
N VAL A 964 -10.73 -55.84 -7.62
CA VAL A 964 -10.00 -56.22 -8.83
C VAL A 964 -8.82 -57.10 -8.42
N GLN A 965 -9.06 -58.42 -8.38
CA GLN A 965 -8.03 -59.39 -8.03
C GLN A 965 -7.19 -59.73 -9.27
N LEU A 966 -5.87 -59.52 -9.18
CA LEU A 966 -4.95 -59.76 -10.29
C LEU A 966 -4.19 -61.08 -10.12
N VAL A 967 -3.84 -61.70 -11.24
CA VAL A 967 -2.97 -62.88 -11.30
C VAL A 967 -1.54 -62.43 -10.97
N GLY A 968 -1.06 -62.79 -9.78
CA GLY A 968 0.26 -62.40 -9.31
C GLY A 968 0.46 -62.61 -7.80
N THR A 969 1.64 -62.23 -7.32
CA THR A 969 1.97 -62.31 -5.89
C THR A 969 1.57 -61.00 -5.20
N ARG A 970 0.85 -61.07 -4.08
CA ARG A 970 0.58 -59.89 -3.24
C ARG A 970 1.86 -59.51 -2.49
N ILE A 971 2.35 -58.29 -2.69
CA ILE A 971 3.58 -57.80 -2.04
C ILE A 971 3.23 -57.01 -0.77
N ALA A 972 2.24 -56.14 -0.86
CA ALA A 972 1.79 -55.32 0.26
C ALA A 972 0.30 -54.99 0.09
N ALA A 973 -0.36 -54.52 1.15
CA ALA A 973 -1.77 -54.15 1.12
C ALA A 973 -2.08 -53.10 2.19
N ASP A 974 -3.11 -52.31 1.90
CA ASP A 974 -3.83 -51.46 2.85
C ASP A 974 -5.26 -52.01 3.03
N PRO A 975 -5.49 -52.85 4.07
CA PRO A 975 -6.80 -53.43 4.32
C PRO A 975 -7.87 -52.39 4.68
N ALA A 976 -7.49 -51.27 5.30
CA ALA A 976 -8.45 -50.25 5.72
C ALA A 976 -9.06 -49.52 4.51
N LYS A 977 -8.28 -49.36 3.44
CA LYS A 977 -8.71 -48.74 2.17
C LYS A 977 -8.98 -49.72 1.05
N GLN A 978 -8.92 -51.03 1.34
CA GLN A 978 -9.16 -52.09 0.37
C GLN A 978 -8.25 -51.97 -0.86
N LEU A 979 -6.96 -51.65 -0.65
CA LEU A 979 -5.96 -51.59 -1.70
C LEU A 979 -4.95 -52.72 -1.55
N VAL A 980 -4.54 -53.31 -2.68
CA VAL A 980 -3.56 -54.39 -2.71
C VAL A 980 -2.54 -54.13 -3.82
N LEU A 981 -1.26 -54.21 -3.46
CA LEU A 981 -0.14 -54.11 -4.37
C LEU A 981 0.27 -55.51 -4.83
N TYR A 982 0.16 -55.76 -6.13
CA TYR A 982 0.49 -57.03 -6.77
C TYR A 982 1.80 -56.92 -7.56
N ARG A 983 2.57 -58.00 -7.58
CA ARG A 983 3.56 -58.28 -8.61
C ARG A 983 2.93 -59.21 -9.64
N VAL A 984 2.66 -58.68 -10.83
CA VAL A 984 1.94 -59.40 -11.88
C VAL A 984 2.89 -59.94 -12.94
N ALA A 985 2.53 -61.09 -13.51
CA ALA A 985 3.14 -61.56 -14.75
C ALA A 985 2.44 -60.88 -15.94
N GLN A 986 3.19 -60.51 -16.97
CA GLN A 986 2.63 -59.86 -18.16
C GLN A 986 2.15 -60.92 -19.17
N PRO A 987 1.00 -60.71 -19.85
CA PRO A 987 0.07 -59.58 -19.69
C PRO A 987 -0.72 -59.66 -18.38
N ALA A 988 -0.95 -58.51 -17.73
CA ALA A 988 -1.72 -58.44 -16.49
C ALA A 988 -3.14 -59.00 -16.69
N ARG A 989 -3.56 -59.94 -15.83
CA ARG A 989 -4.87 -60.61 -15.92
C ARG A 989 -5.63 -60.48 -14.62
N VAL A 990 -6.94 -60.32 -14.71
CA VAL A 990 -7.85 -60.37 -13.56
C VAL A 990 -8.20 -61.84 -13.29
N THR A 991 -8.05 -62.31 -12.05
CA THR A 991 -8.42 -63.67 -11.66
C THR A 991 -9.93 -63.85 -11.59
N THR A 992 -10.67 -62.77 -11.31
CA THR A 992 -12.08 -62.83 -10.92
C THR A 992 -12.91 -61.83 -11.74
N ARG A 993 -13.99 -62.31 -12.36
CA ARG A 993 -14.97 -61.53 -13.09
C ARG A 993 -16.30 -61.61 -12.37
N VAL A 994 -16.88 -60.44 -12.05
CA VAL A 994 -18.25 -60.36 -11.52
C VAL A 994 -19.09 -59.55 -12.49
N ALA A 995 -20.14 -60.15 -13.03
CA ALA A 995 -21.10 -59.49 -13.90
C ALA A 995 -22.49 -59.50 -13.27
N GLY A 996 -23.34 -58.54 -13.66
CA GLY A 996 -24.71 -58.49 -13.18
C GLY A 996 -24.94 -57.68 -11.91
N LEU A 997 -23.94 -56.98 -11.39
CA LEU A 997 -24.10 -55.95 -10.35
C LEU A 997 -24.14 -54.56 -10.99
N TYR A 998 -24.91 -53.64 -10.41
CA TYR A 998 -24.85 -52.22 -10.77
C TYR A 998 -23.64 -51.58 -10.08
N PRO A 999 -22.99 -50.58 -10.72
CA PRO A 999 -21.93 -49.81 -10.08
C PRO A 999 -22.45 -49.10 -8.81
N THR A 1000 -21.66 -49.10 -7.74
CA THR A 1000 -21.96 -48.38 -6.49
C THR A 1000 -20.73 -47.68 -5.93
N THR A 1001 -20.97 -46.72 -5.05
CA THR A 1001 -19.98 -45.99 -4.26
C THR A 1001 -19.30 -46.92 -3.23
N PRO A 1002 -18.07 -46.65 -2.79
CA PRO A 1002 -17.37 -47.47 -1.79
C PRO A 1002 -18.15 -47.54 -0.48
N GLY A 1003 -18.19 -48.73 0.11
CA GLY A 1003 -18.94 -48.96 1.36
C GLY A 1003 -20.45 -49.13 1.16
N VAL A 1004 -20.97 -48.93 -0.05
CA VAL A 1004 -22.38 -49.21 -0.39
C VAL A 1004 -22.46 -50.52 -1.16
N GLU A 1005 -23.22 -51.48 -0.62
CA GLU A 1005 -23.43 -52.77 -1.26
C GLU A 1005 -24.07 -52.61 -2.65
N ALA A 1006 -23.54 -53.33 -3.64
CA ALA A 1006 -23.96 -53.19 -5.02
C ALA A 1006 -25.33 -53.84 -5.26
N TRP A 1007 -26.27 -53.10 -5.84
CA TRP A 1007 -27.55 -53.68 -6.27
C TRP A 1007 -27.32 -54.73 -7.37
N SER A 1008 -27.98 -55.87 -7.27
CA SER A 1008 -27.95 -56.91 -8.28
C SER A 1008 -28.96 -56.65 -9.40
N ARG A 1009 -28.66 -57.18 -10.59
CA ARG A 1009 -29.66 -57.48 -11.62
C ARG A 1009 -30.32 -58.82 -11.30
N ALA A 1010 -31.18 -59.31 -12.20
CA ALA A 1010 -31.82 -60.62 -12.07
C ALA A 1010 -30.82 -61.78 -12.12
N HIS A 1011 -29.65 -61.57 -12.73
CA HIS A 1011 -28.58 -62.56 -12.79
C HIS A 1011 -27.26 -61.89 -12.44
N VAL A 1012 -26.56 -62.45 -11.45
CA VAL A 1012 -25.18 -62.11 -11.10
C VAL A 1012 -24.33 -63.33 -11.40
N SER A 1013 -23.23 -63.17 -12.13
CA SER A 1013 -22.28 -64.24 -12.37
C SER A 1013 -20.93 -63.87 -11.82
N TRP A 1014 -20.35 -64.79 -11.05
CA TRP A 1014 -18.99 -64.72 -10.55
C TRP A 1014 -18.19 -65.81 -11.25
N VAL A 1015 -17.09 -65.46 -11.90
CA VAL A 1015 -16.21 -66.43 -12.57
C VAL A 1015 -14.78 -66.14 -12.12
N ARG A 1016 -14.08 -67.15 -11.65
CA ARG A 1016 -12.67 -67.09 -11.31
C ARG A 1016 -11.87 -68.07 -12.15
N THR A 1017 -10.88 -67.57 -12.87
CA THR A 1017 -9.87 -68.38 -13.55
C THR A 1017 -8.73 -68.73 -12.58
N GLN A 1018 -8.06 -69.86 -12.81
CA GLN A 1018 -7.05 -70.43 -11.90
C GLN A 1018 -7.58 -70.70 -10.48
N CYS A 1019 -8.81 -71.20 -10.37
CA CYS A 1019 -9.39 -71.62 -9.11
C CYS A 1019 -8.85 -73.00 -8.69
N THR A 1020 -8.34 -73.12 -7.46
CA THR A 1020 -7.81 -74.37 -6.90
C THR A 1020 -8.80 -75.08 -5.97
N GLY A 1021 -10.04 -74.62 -5.88
CA GLY A 1021 -11.00 -74.98 -4.83
C GLY A 1021 -11.06 -73.91 -3.75
N GLY A 1022 -11.77 -74.16 -2.65
CA GLY A 1022 -11.88 -73.22 -1.53
C GLY A 1022 -13.30 -72.68 -1.33
N THR A 1023 -13.44 -71.54 -0.64
CA THR A 1023 -14.74 -70.95 -0.29
C THR A 1023 -14.97 -69.60 -0.94
N LEU A 1024 -16.15 -69.41 -1.53
CA LEU A 1024 -16.67 -68.10 -1.91
C LEU A 1024 -17.66 -67.63 -0.84
N ALA A 1025 -17.34 -66.51 -0.19
CA ALA A 1025 -18.23 -65.83 0.74
C ALA A 1025 -18.81 -64.57 0.09
N VAL A 1026 -20.12 -64.41 0.14
CA VAL A 1026 -20.81 -63.21 -0.27
C VAL A 1026 -21.89 -62.88 0.75
N LYS A 1027 -21.99 -61.64 1.19
CA LYS A 1027 -23.13 -61.17 1.99
C LYS A 1027 -24.16 -60.52 1.09
N VAL A 1028 -25.43 -60.75 1.42
CA VAL A 1028 -26.56 -60.16 0.71
C VAL A 1028 -27.53 -59.48 1.68
N SER A 1029 -28.05 -58.33 1.26
CA SER A 1029 -29.07 -57.58 1.98
C SER A 1029 -30.29 -57.35 1.09
N SER A 1030 -31.48 -57.29 1.69
CA SER A 1030 -32.71 -56.89 1.02
C SER A 1030 -33.12 -55.50 1.48
N ASP A 1031 -33.99 -54.86 0.70
CA ASP A 1031 -34.59 -53.59 1.06
C ASP A 1031 -36.05 -53.79 1.49
N ALA A 1032 -36.36 -53.36 2.72
CA ALA A 1032 -37.66 -53.56 3.33
C ALA A 1032 -38.76 -52.66 2.72
N ASN A 1033 -38.38 -51.54 2.11
CA ASN A 1033 -39.30 -50.64 1.42
C ASN A 1033 -39.59 -51.16 0.01
N LEU A 1034 -38.55 -51.47 -0.77
CA LEU A 1034 -38.68 -51.91 -2.16
C LEU A 1034 -39.36 -53.28 -2.27
N PHE A 1035 -39.05 -54.20 -1.36
CA PHE A 1035 -39.57 -55.58 -1.34
C PHE A 1035 -40.59 -55.83 -0.22
N LYS A 1036 -41.29 -54.80 0.27
CA LYS A 1036 -42.29 -54.93 1.33
C LYS A 1036 -43.25 -56.10 1.08
N GLY A 1037 -43.37 -56.99 2.07
CA GLY A 1037 -44.22 -58.18 2.02
C GLY A 1037 -43.83 -59.25 0.99
N THR A 1038 -42.67 -59.12 0.34
CA THR A 1038 -42.20 -60.03 -0.73
C THR A 1038 -40.87 -60.64 -0.34
N VAL A 1039 -40.81 -61.98 -0.28
CA VAL A 1039 -39.56 -62.71 -0.02
C VAL A 1039 -38.81 -62.89 -1.33
N SER A 1040 -37.56 -62.44 -1.37
CA SER A 1040 -36.68 -62.64 -2.52
C SER A 1040 -36.03 -64.02 -2.46
N THR A 1041 -35.67 -64.58 -3.60
CA THR A 1041 -34.97 -65.86 -3.71
C THR A 1041 -33.71 -65.70 -4.53
N ILE A 1042 -32.65 -66.39 -4.11
CA ILE A 1042 -31.39 -66.48 -4.84
C ILE A 1042 -31.16 -67.95 -5.18
N ALA A 1043 -31.33 -68.31 -6.45
CA ALA A 1043 -30.94 -69.63 -6.95
C ALA A 1043 -29.45 -69.60 -7.33
N ILE A 1044 -28.65 -70.41 -6.65
CA ILE A 1044 -27.18 -70.47 -6.78
C ILE A 1044 -26.81 -71.74 -7.54
N ARG A 1045 -26.03 -71.62 -8.61
CA ARG A 1045 -25.58 -72.75 -9.46
C ARG A 1045 -24.14 -72.54 -9.94
N GLY A 1046 -23.55 -73.57 -10.55
CA GLY A 1046 -22.22 -73.54 -11.15
C GLY A 1046 -21.26 -74.55 -10.53
N THR A 1047 -20.02 -74.15 -10.27
CA THR A 1047 -18.95 -74.94 -9.65
C THR A 1047 -19.08 -74.99 -8.11
N THR A 1048 -20.31 -75.06 -7.62
CA THR A 1048 -20.71 -75.16 -6.22
C THR A 1048 -21.97 -76.03 -6.17
N THR A 1049 -22.27 -76.62 -5.01
CA THR A 1049 -23.55 -77.31 -4.81
C THR A 1049 -24.71 -76.35 -5.10
N ALA A 1050 -25.60 -76.75 -6.01
CA ALA A 1050 -26.76 -75.95 -6.36
C ALA A 1050 -27.72 -75.85 -5.18
N ARG A 1051 -28.15 -74.63 -4.83
CA ARG A 1051 -29.11 -74.40 -3.75
C ARG A 1051 -29.87 -73.09 -3.96
N THR A 1052 -31.06 -73.01 -3.37
CA THR A 1052 -31.85 -71.77 -3.35
C THR A 1052 -31.88 -71.21 -1.94
N VAL A 1053 -31.57 -69.92 -1.80
CA VAL A 1053 -31.61 -69.21 -0.52
C VAL A 1053 -32.76 -68.22 -0.55
N THR A 1054 -33.66 -68.29 0.42
CA THR A 1054 -34.75 -67.32 0.62
C THR A 1054 -34.25 -66.14 1.44
N ILE A 1055 -34.53 -64.91 1.01
CA ILE A 1055 -34.08 -63.66 1.62
C ILE A 1055 -35.32 -62.83 1.98
N PRO A 1056 -35.73 -62.82 3.27
CA PRO A 1056 -36.78 -61.93 3.75
C PRO A 1056 -36.46 -60.45 3.49
N PRO A 1057 -37.48 -59.59 3.32
CA PRO A 1057 -37.29 -58.17 2.97
C PRO A 1057 -36.52 -57.36 4.02
N THR A 1058 -36.49 -57.79 5.28
CA THR A 1058 -35.75 -57.16 6.39
C THR A 1058 -34.33 -57.70 6.57
N THR A 1059 -33.84 -58.55 5.67
CA THR A 1059 -32.52 -59.19 5.79
C THR A 1059 -31.41 -58.18 5.57
N VAL A 1060 -30.48 -58.09 6.51
CA VAL A 1060 -29.27 -57.28 6.41
C VAL A 1060 -28.05 -58.19 6.54
N ASP A 1061 -27.05 -58.01 5.67
CA ASP A 1061 -25.73 -58.61 5.77
C ASP A 1061 -25.69 -60.15 5.81
N ARG A 1062 -26.70 -60.86 5.28
CA ARG A 1062 -26.78 -62.32 5.41
C ARG A 1062 -25.63 -62.99 4.68
N PRO A 1063 -24.73 -63.72 5.37
CA PRO A 1063 -23.61 -64.38 4.73
C PRO A 1063 -24.05 -65.64 3.98
N ILE A 1064 -23.53 -65.78 2.77
CA ILE A 1064 -23.68 -66.96 1.91
C ILE A 1064 -22.26 -67.45 1.61
N THR A 1065 -21.87 -68.56 2.24
CA THR A 1065 -20.60 -69.24 1.99
C THR A 1065 -20.82 -70.46 1.11
N LEU A 1066 -20.06 -70.57 0.03
CA LEU A 1066 -20.16 -71.61 -0.99
C LEU A 1066 -18.82 -72.33 -1.10
N GLN A 1067 -18.83 -73.66 -1.00
CA GLN A 1067 -17.66 -74.46 -1.31
C GLN A 1067 -17.52 -74.60 -2.83
N LEU A 1068 -16.34 -74.31 -3.35
CA LEU A 1068 -16.06 -74.31 -4.77
C LEU A 1068 -15.29 -75.57 -5.16
N THR A 1069 -15.78 -76.26 -6.19
CA THR A 1069 -15.08 -77.38 -6.82
C THR A 1069 -14.71 -76.97 -8.23
N PRO A 1070 -13.42 -76.70 -8.53
CA PRO A 1070 -13.03 -76.12 -9.82
C PRO A 1070 -13.29 -77.10 -10.97
N ALA A 1071 -13.72 -76.55 -12.11
CA ALA A 1071 -13.84 -77.28 -13.37
C ALA A 1071 -12.82 -76.71 -14.36
N ASN A 1072 -11.84 -77.53 -14.77
CA ASN A 1072 -10.73 -77.11 -15.66
C ASN A 1072 -9.99 -75.85 -15.16
N GLY A 1073 -9.75 -75.77 -13.86
CA GLY A 1073 -9.10 -74.61 -13.24
C GLY A 1073 -9.95 -73.34 -13.22
N VAL A 1074 -11.26 -73.43 -13.47
CA VAL A 1074 -12.21 -72.30 -13.41
C VAL A 1074 -13.29 -72.60 -12.38
N CYS A 1075 -13.59 -71.62 -11.51
CA CYS A 1075 -14.77 -71.65 -10.65
C CYS A 1075 -15.78 -70.63 -11.16
N ARG A 1076 -17.03 -71.03 -11.34
CA ARG A 1076 -18.13 -70.17 -11.76
C ARG A 1076 -19.31 -70.33 -10.81
N VAL A 1077 -19.84 -69.24 -10.30
CA VAL A 1077 -21.06 -69.22 -9.48
C VAL A 1077 -22.03 -68.23 -10.09
N ASP A 1078 -23.20 -68.72 -10.48
CA ASP A 1078 -24.30 -67.89 -10.98
C ASP A 1078 -25.37 -67.77 -9.88
N PHE A 1079 -25.78 -66.53 -9.59
CA PHE A 1079 -26.85 -66.16 -8.68
C PHE A 1079 -28.02 -65.62 -9.51
N ALA A 1080 -29.14 -66.34 -9.57
CA ALA A 1080 -30.38 -65.85 -10.15
C ALA A 1080 -31.27 -65.29 -9.04
N VAL A 1081 -31.51 -63.98 -9.08
CA VAL A 1081 -32.25 -63.22 -8.07
C VAL A 1081 -33.67 -62.94 -8.59
N SER A 1082 -34.68 -63.30 -7.80
CA SER A 1082 -36.08 -63.07 -8.14
C SER A 1082 -36.92 -62.76 -6.89
N PRO A 1083 -37.83 -61.76 -6.94
CA PRO A 1083 -38.09 -60.85 -8.05
C PRO A 1083 -37.09 -59.67 -8.09
N THR A 1084 -37.01 -58.97 -9.24
CA THR A 1084 -36.34 -57.66 -9.33
C THR A 1084 -37.37 -56.55 -9.56
N ARG A 1085 -37.28 -55.43 -8.84
CA ARG A 1085 -38.22 -54.30 -8.87
C ARG A 1085 -37.55 -53.01 -9.32
N ALA A 1086 -38.34 -52.10 -9.91
CA ALA A 1086 -37.87 -50.75 -10.23
C ALA A 1086 -38.45 -49.77 -9.19
N PRO A 1087 -37.62 -49.09 -8.36
CA PRO A 1087 -38.11 -48.25 -7.26
C PRO A 1087 -39.19 -47.25 -7.66
N VAL A 1088 -39.09 -46.64 -8.85
CA VAL A 1088 -40.10 -45.72 -9.41
C VAL A 1088 -41.52 -46.28 -9.47
N LYS A 1089 -41.69 -47.62 -9.47
CA LYS A 1089 -43.00 -48.29 -9.50
C LYS A 1089 -43.54 -48.65 -8.13
N TYR A 1090 -42.72 -48.59 -7.07
CA TYR A 1090 -43.06 -49.16 -5.76
C TYR A 1090 -42.82 -48.20 -4.58
N GLU A 1091 -42.01 -47.15 -4.75
CA GLU A 1091 -41.68 -46.17 -3.72
C GLU A 1091 -42.12 -44.76 -4.12
N HIS A 1092 -42.81 -44.06 -3.21
CA HIS A 1092 -43.32 -42.71 -3.47
C HIS A 1092 -42.17 -41.69 -3.46
N GLY A 1093 -41.96 -40.98 -4.57
CA GLY A 1093 -40.87 -40.00 -4.73
C GLY A 1093 -39.56 -40.57 -5.29
N ALA A 1094 -39.47 -41.88 -5.56
CA ALA A 1094 -38.29 -42.48 -6.17
C ALA A 1094 -38.21 -42.21 -7.69
N THR A 1095 -37.04 -41.81 -8.17
CA THR A 1095 -36.77 -41.54 -9.61
C THR A 1095 -36.00 -42.66 -10.31
N ASP A 1096 -35.57 -43.70 -9.58
CA ASP A 1096 -34.75 -44.80 -10.13
C ASP A 1096 -35.59 -45.79 -10.95
N THR A 1097 -35.26 -45.91 -12.24
CA THR A 1097 -35.93 -46.78 -13.23
C THR A 1097 -35.26 -48.15 -13.39
N ARG A 1098 -34.10 -48.37 -12.76
CA ARG A 1098 -33.34 -49.63 -12.88
C ARG A 1098 -34.12 -50.78 -12.24
N ARG A 1099 -34.03 -51.99 -12.80
CA ARG A 1099 -34.54 -53.20 -12.15
C ARG A 1099 -33.51 -53.71 -11.15
N LEU A 1100 -33.78 -53.49 -9.87
CA LEU A 1100 -32.92 -53.82 -8.73
C LEU A 1100 -33.36 -55.15 -8.10
N GLY A 1101 -32.41 -56.01 -7.76
CA GLY A 1101 -32.59 -57.28 -7.08
C GLY A 1101 -32.29 -57.19 -5.59
N LEU A 1102 -31.16 -57.73 -5.15
CA LEU A 1102 -30.69 -57.63 -3.76
C LEU A 1102 -29.38 -56.86 -3.72
N HIS A 1103 -29.00 -56.36 -2.56
CA HIS A 1103 -27.66 -55.81 -2.34
C HIS A 1103 -26.65 -56.95 -2.18
N PHE A 1104 -25.49 -56.82 -2.81
CA PHE A 1104 -24.37 -57.76 -2.73
C PHE A 1104 -23.12 -57.03 -2.24
N THR A 1105 -22.46 -57.60 -1.24
CA THR A 1105 -21.05 -57.27 -0.98
C THR A 1105 -20.17 -57.87 -2.08
N PRO A 1106 -18.99 -57.28 -2.35
CA PRO A 1106 -18.01 -57.87 -3.24
C PRO A 1106 -17.69 -59.33 -2.85
N PRO A 1107 -17.91 -60.32 -3.72
CA PRO A 1107 -17.67 -61.72 -3.38
C PRO A 1107 -16.21 -61.97 -3.03
N PHE A 1108 -15.97 -62.57 -1.86
CA PHE A 1108 -14.65 -62.84 -1.34
C PHE A 1108 -14.31 -64.33 -1.47
N TYR A 1109 -13.27 -64.64 -2.22
CA TYR A 1109 -12.77 -66.00 -2.39
C TYR A 1109 -11.59 -66.27 -1.46
N ARG A 1110 -11.66 -67.37 -0.71
CA ARG A 1110 -10.54 -67.97 0.03
C ARG A 1110 -10.15 -69.27 -0.68
N PRO A 1111 -8.94 -69.36 -1.27
CA PRO A 1111 -8.46 -70.58 -1.93
C PRO A 1111 -8.34 -71.77 -0.99
#